data_AF-A0AAP8MVB8-F1
#
_entry.id   AF-A0AAP8MVB8-F1
#
_cell.length_a   1.000
_cell.length_b   1.000
_cell.length_c   1.000
_cell.angle_alpha   90.00
_cell.angle_beta   90.00
_cell.angle_gamma   90.00
#
_symmetry.space_group_name_H-M   'P 1'
#
loop_
_entity.id
_entity.type
_entity.pdbx_description
1 polymer ?
#
loop_
_entity_poly.entity_id
_entity_poly.type
_entity_poly.pdbx_seq_one_letter_code
_entity_poly.pdbx_strand_id
1 'polypeptide(L)'
;MMRKLLSASVITHFVHELGLPPQADEHYEWVIVRVVNNNHNTRRLSSEAHTAIKASITSIPSGRQRRLKIALDHVLLYLQQVCQWQLPEDKTRLYPDQRYHWIKHVMFHARLGGAVYNHYTRQEWALQYKTLNAAELINLLAIEVAPLSLTFWIDVLQRPNSIEVFEEKITLLVSHPTTRKDELPSFSRYALTPVACRALVAYHKRVRTHKTTRRVTEASIMSAFNEVVESLHVLHPQLKRSYPNPIKAREWHLAMQAIWHCEYGYPPELLLDMVQPTRHCAYSRATVSDWHTRKALSALHTLPFKAYSTQSSLKASENSGITATAKDAPRSWYWPHLALLKRLNNEPRSALETELNTDVEWRVEDVLPTLFLLFTIELILHGGVKRDRLSYSTLVKYTGIYNKLPGPLSYLEASDPIRCDEWAKAAFESQDSDEQQWLVYNFLRFMSHQALTDHLDLTQFQCPTQSMNVDAYRLDAEEVHRAAEVLLDSPNGALLPRLFSAVALLLSFYGALRRGEIIRLRLRDVLSTSLNGAQFRLHITETCEGTTKSGQSRYVHVVMPTCAANLLTALLEIKRTCDPNTPLLGFEGESRNSRERHYLYPVTQALKALYGNQVRFHHLRHSGAHLLTLQGLSLACGFYEHSGVDVLSSEMLTKAACEARFAFWLEGREFSEVNDGLLLDVISDQLGHRYYATTRLCYLHGIEWLPQFFSQPRAYSRRALEALLGKPACAFVLSLPKMAVQQPNHDDSSGNGKVTLSDAQLTEFLLISPFGSTLPNADLSKMQSPVSTDDDALLRTLRNVEYNNQYPKITFTPRSHPVPAFQWQTEALVTALKSGEMGFDTVSAFWQLTGRHRVIGLSKAQRSALAQLGPINRLDDRQFSVSFACNQSNAKAFKALFRAPLFHCFNLSFLLLQNRKQSPKRKLALINTLFGQRGEAITAQTIAEGESQFIVTFSLIPDSALLFRTLMNYLH
;
A
#
# COMPACT_ATOMS: atom_id res chain seq x y z
N MET A 1 27.41 -15.30 -4.21
CA MET A 1 26.29 -16.20 -3.88
C MET A 1 24.96 -15.85 -4.58
N MET A 2 24.88 -14.77 -5.37
CA MET A 2 23.68 -14.38 -6.15
C MET A 2 23.68 -14.95 -7.57
N ARG A 3 24.66 -15.78 -7.98
CA ARG A 3 24.88 -16.19 -9.39
C ARG A 3 24.68 -17.69 -9.72
N LYS A 4 24.40 -18.57 -8.75
CA LYS A 4 24.00 -19.99 -8.98
C LYS A 4 22.74 -20.30 -8.19
N LEU A 5 21.61 -20.54 -8.89
CA LEU A 5 20.30 -20.16 -8.32
C LEU A 5 19.11 -21.08 -8.67
N LEU A 6 19.26 -22.14 -9.46
CA LEU A 6 18.19 -23.11 -9.71
C LEU A 6 18.80 -24.51 -9.81
N SER A 7 18.18 -25.51 -9.16
CA SER A 7 18.64 -26.91 -9.14
C SER A 7 17.52 -27.87 -9.53
N ALA A 8 17.88 -29.09 -9.92
CA ALA A 8 16.91 -30.15 -10.20
C ALA A 8 15.97 -30.42 -9.00
N SER A 9 16.49 -30.38 -7.78
CA SER A 9 15.68 -30.61 -6.56
C SER A 9 14.54 -29.60 -6.40
N VAL A 10 14.77 -28.33 -6.72
CA VAL A 10 13.73 -27.28 -6.67
C VAL A 10 12.63 -27.56 -7.69
N ILE A 11 13.00 -27.95 -8.91
CA ILE A 11 12.04 -28.29 -9.97
C ILE A 11 11.26 -29.56 -9.62
N THR A 12 11.94 -30.60 -9.13
CA THR A 12 11.31 -31.85 -8.70
C THR A 12 10.30 -31.59 -7.59
N HIS A 13 10.63 -30.75 -6.61
CA HIS A 13 9.70 -30.36 -5.55
C HIS A 13 8.48 -29.62 -6.10
N PHE A 14 8.69 -28.59 -6.93
CA PHE A 14 7.62 -27.83 -7.57
C PHE A 14 6.66 -28.70 -8.40
N VAL A 15 7.21 -29.59 -9.23
CA VAL A 15 6.43 -30.52 -10.07
C VAL A 15 5.66 -31.51 -9.20
N HIS A 16 6.25 -31.96 -8.10
CA HIS A 16 5.58 -32.84 -7.13
C HIS A 16 4.40 -32.14 -6.44
N GLU A 17 4.56 -30.87 -6.03
CA GLU A 17 3.47 -30.06 -5.47
C GLU A 17 2.29 -29.88 -6.45
N LEU A 18 2.59 -29.76 -7.75
CA LEU A 18 1.57 -29.72 -8.82
C LEU A 18 0.92 -31.08 -9.10
N GLY A 19 1.39 -32.17 -8.47
CA GLY A 19 0.96 -33.51 -8.82
C GLY A 19 1.36 -33.93 -10.24
N LEU A 20 2.37 -33.29 -10.84
CA LEU A 20 2.92 -33.67 -12.14
C LEU A 20 4.00 -34.75 -11.98
N PRO A 21 4.26 -35.60 -13.00
CA PRO A 21 5.26 -36.66 -12.91
C PRO A 21 6.70 -36.11 -13.08
N PRO A 22 7.59 -36.22 -12.08
CA PRO A 22 8.95 -35.70 -12.18
C PRO A 22 9.80 -36.46 -13.20
N GLN A 23 10.83 -35.79 -13.73
CA GLN A 23 11.90 -36.38 -14.54
C GLN A 23 13.14 -36.65 -13.68
N ALA A 24 14.10 -37.41 -14.21
CA ALA A 24 15.39 -37.63 -13.56
C ALA A 24 16.19 -36.32 -13.46
N ASP A 25 16.89 -36.12 -12.34
CA ASP A 25 17.63 -34.89 -12.05
C ASP A 25 18.63 -34.49 -13.15
N GLU A 26 19.29 -35.47 -13.77
CA GLU A 26 20.22 -35.25 -14.89
C GLU A 26 19.60 -34.54 -16.09
N HIS A 27 18.29 -34.71 -16.32
CA HIS A 27 17.57 -34.04 -17.40
C HIS A 27 17.24 -32.60 -17.04
N TYR A 28 16.87 -32.35 -15.79
CA TYR A 28 16.65 -30.98 -15.31
C TYR A 28 17.93 -30.17 -15.30
N GLU A 29 19.03 -30.72 -14.76
CA GLU A 29 20.34 -30.04 -14.75
C GLU A 29 20.79 -29.66 -16.16
N TRP A 30 20.62 -30.56 -17.15
CA TRP A 30 20.97 -30.29 -18.54
C TRP A 30 20.20 -29.09 -19.14
N VAL A 31 18.92 -28.97 -18.79
CA VAL A 31 18.04 -27.87 -19.23
C VAL A 31 18.36 -26.58 -18.50
N ILE A 32 18.47 -26.63 -17.16
CA ILE A 32 18.74 -25.46 -16.31
C ILE A 32 20.00 -24.75 -16.78
N VAL A 33 21.08 -25.49 -17.05
CA VAL A 33 22.34 -24.92 -17.57
C VAL A 33 22.13 -24.12 -18.84
N ARG A 34 21.23 -24.54 -19.73
CA ARG A 34 21.02 -23.87 -21.03
C ARG A 34 20.00 -22.74 -20.97
N VAL A 35 19.02 -22.81 -20.07
CA VAL A 35 17.99 -21.76 -19.90
C VAL A 35 18.53 -20.61 -19.04
N VAL A 36 19.14 -20.94 -17.89
CA VAL A 36 19.52 -19.98 -16.86
C VAL A 36 20.91 -19.40 -17.10
N ASN A 37 21.89 -20.22 -17.50
CA ASN A 37 23.25 -19.73 -17.75
C ASN A 37 23.42 -19.02 -19.09
N ASN A 38 22.35 -18.74 -19.84
CA ASN A 38 22.41 -17.89 -21.04
C ASN A 38 21.61 -16.58 -20.86
N ASN A 39 20.85 -16.43 -19.77
CA ASN A 39 20.00 -15.27 -19.49
C ASN A 39 20.33 -14.68 -18.10
N HIS A 40 21.63 -14.47 -17.84
CA HIS A 40 22.20 -14.37 -16.49
C HIS A 40 21.58 -13.32 -15.55
N ASN A 41 20.99 -12.24 -16.06
CA ASN A 41 20.55 -11.10 -15.25
C ASN A 41 19.08 -10.68 -15.46
N THR A 42 18.29 -11.40 -16.25
CA THR A 42 16.94 -10.95 -16.62
C THR A 42 15.89 -12.05 -16.47
N ARG A 43 14.70 -11.69 -15.96
CA ARG A 43 13.51 -12.56 -15.92
C ARG A 43 12.83 -12.64 -17.30
N ARG A 44 13.59 -12.98 -18.35
CA ARG A 44 13.10 -13.07 -19.73
C ARG A 44 13.88 -14.15 -20.48
N LEU A 45 13.15 -14.95 -21.25
CA LEU A 45 13.72 -15.86 -22.23
C LEU A 45 13.41 -15.34 -23.64
N SER A 46 14.44 -15.10 -24.46
CA SER A 46 14.25 -14.65 -25.85
C SER A 46 13.83 -15.80 -26.77
N SER A 47 13.19 -15.47 -27.90
CA SER A 47 12.77 -16.44 -28.92
C SER A 47 13.97 -17.16 -29.55
N GLU A 48 15.09 -16.45 -29.73
CA GLU A 48 16.33 -16.97 -30.30
C GLU A 48 16.96 -18.00 -29.34
N ALA A 49 17.08 -17.66 -28.05
CA ALA A 49 17.61 -18.56 -27.04
C ALA A 49 16.75 -19.83 -26.91
N HIS A 50 15.43 -19.67 -26.91
CA HIS A 50 14.51 -20.80 -26.87
C HIS A 50 14.65 -21.72 -28.10
N THR A 51 14.78 -21.15 -29.30
CA THR A 51 15.01 -21.91 -30.55
C THR A 51 16.34 -22.68 -30.50
N ALA A 52 17.41 -22.06 -29.99
CA ALA A 52 18.71 -22.71 -29.84
C ALA A 52 18.67 -23.91 -28.87
N ILE A 53 17.93 -23.79 -27.76
CA ILE A 53 17.73 -24.89 -26.80
C ILE A 53 16.96 -26.03 -27.46
N LYS A 54 15.87 -25.73 -28.18
CA LYS A 54 15.10 -26.74 -28.92
C LYS A 54 15.98 -27.46 -29.96
N ALA A 55 16.78 -26.72 -30.73
CA ALA A 55 17.72 -27.29 -31.70
C ALA A 55 18.71 -28.26 -31.03
N SER A 56 19.23 -27.88 -29.85
CA SER A 56 20.13 -28.73 -29.05
C SER A 56 19.45 -29.97 -28.49
N ILE A 57 18.14 -29.92 -28.20
CA ILE A 57 17.36 -31.10 -27.80
C ILE A 57 17.11 -32.01 -29.00
N THR A 58 16.83 -31.46 -30.18
CA THR A 58 16.58 -32.24 -31.40
C THR A 58 17.78 -32.99 -31.92
N SER A 59 19.01 -32.58 -31.59
CA SER A 59 20.23 -33.31 -31.94
C SER A 59 20.53 -34.50 -31.03
N ILE A 60 19.69 -34.78 -30.03
CA ILE A 60 19.84 -35.89 -29.06
C ILE A 60 18.95 -37.07 -29.47
N PRO A 61 19.35 -38.34 -29.25
CA PRO A 61 18.54 -39.51 -29.55
C PRO A 61 17.11 -39.48 -28.98
N SER A 62 16.15 -40.04 -29.73
CA SER A 62 14.70 -39.91 -29.53
C SER A 62 14.19 -40.21 -28.11
N GLY A 63 14.74 -41.23 -27.44
CA GLY A 63 14.34 -41.61 -26.08
C GLY A 63 14.68 -40.54 -25.03
N ARG A 64 15.89 -39.98 -25.07
CA ARG A 64 16.33 -38.89 -24.18
C ARG A 64 15.72 -37.56 -24.60
N GLN A 65 15.52 -37.36 -25.91
CA GLN A 65 14.88 -36.17 -26.47
C GLN A 65 13.50 -35.92 -25.86
N ARG A 66 12.64 -36.95 -25.76
CA ARG A 66 11.30 -36.81 -25.17
C ARG A 66 11.37 -36.36 -23.71
N ARG A 67 12.26 -36.94 -22.92
CA ARG A 67 12.43 -36.59 -21.49
C ARG A 67 12.96 -35.16 -21.32
N LEU A 68 13.89 -34.73 -22.18
CA LEU A 68 14.41 -33.36 -22.17
C LEU A 68 13.37 -32.32 -22.59
N LYS A 69 12.46 -32.64 -23.52
CA LYS A 69 11.33 -31.75 -23.86
C LYS A 69 10.40 -31.53 -22.65
N ILE A 70 10.06 -32.60 -21.93
CA ILE A 70 9.24 -32.52 -20.71
C ILE A 70 9.99 -31.74 -19.62
N ALA A 71 11.27 -32.02 -19.41
CA ALA A 71 12.09 -31.29 -18.44
C ALA A 71 12.19 -29.79 -18.78
N LEU A 72 12.29 -29.43 -20.07
CA LEU A 72 12.23 -28.04 -20.53
C LEU A 72 10.91 -27.39 -20.15
N ASP A 73 9.78 -28.04 -20.45
CA ASP A 73 8.46 -27.48 -20.13
C ASP A 73 8.27 -27.30 -18.61
N HIS A 74 8.76 -28.23 -17.78
CA HIS A 74 8.73 -28.07 -16.31
C HIS A 74 9.58 -26.89 -15.82
N VAL A 75 10.80 -26.74 -16.34
CA VAL A 75 11.68 -25.61 -15.98
C VAL A 75 11.07 -24.28 -16.40
N LEU A 76 10.54 -24.19 -17.62
CA LEU A 76 9.87 -22.99 -18.11
C LEU A 76 8.61 -22.67 -17.30
N LEU A 77 7.84 -23.70 -16.90
CA LEU A 77 6.67 -23.53 -16.04
C LEU A 77 7.06 -22.95 -14.67
N TYR A 78 8.12 -23.48 -14.03
CA TYR A 78 8.64 -22.94 -12.78
C TYR A 78 9.08 -21.48 -12.94
N LEU A 79 9.89 -21.19 -13.96
CA LEU A 79 10.39 -19.85 -14.22
C LEU A 79 9.27 -18.86 -14.49
N GLN A 80 8.22 -19.26 -15.21
CA GLN A 80 7.05 -18.42 -15.47
C GLN A 80 6.19 -18.22 -14.22
N GLN A 81 5.82 -19.30 -13.52
CA GLN A 81 4.86 -19.24 -12.42
C GLN A 81 5.46 -18.68 -11.12
N VAL A 82 6.64 -19.17 -10.74
CA VAL A 82 7.30 -18.85 -9.47
C VAL A 82 8.21 -17.64 -9.65
N CYS A 83 8.99 -17.61 -10.74
CA CYS A 83 9.98 -16.56 -10.97
C CYS A 83 9.51 -15.42 -11.89
N GLN A 84 8.27 -15.45 -12.41
CA GLN A 84 7.72 -14.40 -13.28
C GLN A 84 8.56 -14.10 -14.53
N TRP A 85 9.16 -15.13 -15.13
CA TRP A 85 9.86 -14.97 -16.40
C TRP A 85 8.87 -14.67 -17.52
N GLN A 86 9.22 -13.66 -18.33
CA GLN A 86 8.58 -13.45 -19.62
C GLN A 86 9.08 -14.52 -20.60
N LEU A 87 8.18 -15.41 -21.00
CA LEU A 87 8.45 -16.43 -22.01
C LEU A 87 8.11 -15.90 -23.42
N PRO A 88 8.71 -16.48 -24.48
CA PRO A 88 8.32 -16.20 -25.87
C PRO A 88 6.83 -16.46 -26.15
N GLU A 89 6.24 -15.77 -27.12
CA GLU A 89 4.80 -15.85 -27.41
C GLU A 89 4.33 -17.27 -27.79
N ASP A 90 5.17 -18.06 -28.47
CA ASP A 90 4.87 -19.47 -28.80
C ASP A 90 4.72 -20.34 -27.55
N LYS A 91 5.26 -19.90 -26.41
CA LYS A 91 5.19 -20.57 -25.11
C LYS A 91 4.25 -19.91 -24.11
N THR A 92 3.68 -18.74 -24.39
CA THR A 92 2.64 -18.18 -23.50
C THR A 92 1.41 -19.09 -23.34
N ARG A 93 1.17 -20.01 -24.29
CA ARG A 93 0.12 -21.04 -24.20
C ARG A 93 0.48 -22.29 -23.38
N LEU A 94 1.74 -22.43 -22.94
CA LEU A 94 2.21 -23.58 -22.16
C LEU A 94 1.43 -23.75 -20.85
N TYR A 95 1.14 -22.65 -20.16
CA TYR A 95 0.44 -22.68 -18.89
C TYR A 95 -1.00 -23.21 -19.03
N PRO A 96 -1.85 -22.70 -19.95
CA PRO A 96 -3.16 -23.28 -20.24
C PRO A 96 -3.13 -24.79 -20.50
N ASP A 97 -2.18 -25.27 -21.31
CA ASP A 97 -2.06 -26.70 -21.66
C ASP A 97 -1.68 -27.55 -20.44
N GLN A 98 -0.73 -27.08 -19.61
CA GLN A 98 -0.33 -27.78 -18.39
C GLN A 98 -1.46 -27.77 -17.34
N ARG A 99 -2.23 -26.68 -17.23
CA ARG A 99 -3.41 -26.61 -16.36
C ARG A 99 -4.45 -27.64 -16.79
N TYR A 100 -4.69 -27.80 -18.10
CA TYR A 100 -5.57 -28.83 -18.64
C TYR A 100 -5.08 -30.26 -18.31
N HIS A 101 -3.78 -30.52 -18.44
CA HIS A 101 -3.22 -31.82 -18.07
C HIS A 101 -3.33 -32.09 -16.56
N TRP A 102 -3.04 -31.10 -15.72
CA TRP A 102 -3.20 -31.19 -14.28
C TRP A 102 -4.65 -31.49 -13.88
N ILE A 103 -5.64 -30.74 -14.40
CA ILE A 103 -7.04 -31.00 -14.05
C ILE A 103 -7.51 -32.37 -14.54
N LYS A 104 -7.01 -32.85 -15.70
CA LYS A 104 -7.27 -34.21 -16.16
C LYS A 104 -6.74 -35.27 -15.19
N HIS A 105 -5.57 -35.03 -14.59
CA HIS A 105 -5.05 -35.89 -13.53
C HIS A 105 -5.92 -35.83 -12.27
N VAL A 106 -6.35 -34.64 -11.82
CA VAL A 106 -7.28 -34.49 -10.69
C VAL A 106 -8.57 -35.28 -10.94
N MET A 107 -9.18 -35.11 -12.10
CA MET A 107 -10.44 -35.79 -12.46
C MET A 107 -10.31 -37.32 -12.55
N PHE A 108 -9.13 -37.84 -12.90
CA PHE A 108 -8.88 -39.29 -12.86
C PHE A 108 -9.06 -39.87 -11.44
N HIS A 109 -8.81 -39.06 -10.40
CA HIS A 109 -8.92 -39.45 -9.00
C HIS A 109 -10.27 -39.07 -8.35
N ALA A 110 -11.22 -38.51 -9.10
CA ALA A 110 -12.51 -38.05 -8.57
C ALA A 110 -13.33 -39.14 -7.85
N ARG A 111 -13.28 -40.40 -8.34
CA ARG A 111 -13.97 -41.52 -7.67
C ARG A 111 -13.42 -41.82 -6.28
N LEU A 112 -12.10 -41.74 -6.12
CA LEU A 112 -11.45 -41.92 -4.82
C LEU A 112 -11.79 -40.75 -3.89
N GLY A 113 -11.68 -39.51 -4.40
CA GLY A 113 -12.06 -38.30 -3.68
C GLY A 113 -13.50 -38.36 -3.17
N GLY A 114 -14.47 -38.66 -4.04
CA GLY A 114 -15.88 -38.77 -3.69
C GLY A 114 -16.17 -39.89 -2.67
N ALA A 115 -15.47 -41.04 -2.74
CA ALA A 115 -15.62 -42.09 -1.73
C ALA A 115 -15.11 -41.63 -0.34
N VAL A 116 -13.97 -40.95 -0.30
CA VAL A 116 -13.41 -40.39 0.94
C VAL A 116 -14.31 -39.28 1.49
N TYR A 117 -14.80 -38.38 0.64
CA TYR A 117 -15.70 -37.30 1.04
C TYR A 117 -17.01 -37.83 1.61
N ASN A 118 -17.63 -38.82 0.95
CA ASN A 118 -18.85 -39.47 1.45
C ASN A 118 -18.65 -40.18 2.78
N HIS A 119 -17.47 -40.74 3.03
CA HIS A 119 -17.13 -41.29 4.35
C HIS A 119 -17.00 -40.18 5.39
N TYR A 120 -16.33 -39.09 5.05
CA TYR A 120 -16.16 -37.91 5.90
C TYR A 120 -17.50 -37.28 6.30
N THR A 121 -18.43 -37.07 5.37
CA THR A 121 -19.73 -36.39 5.64
C THR A 121 -20.68 -37.20 6.54
N ARG A 122 -20.45 -38.51 6.69
CA ARG A 122 -21.23 -39.38 7.58
C ARG A 122 -20.82 -39.28 9.04
N GLN A 123 -19.67 -38.67 9.36
CA GLN A 123 -19.17 -38.56 10.72
C GLN A 123 -19.47 -37.19 11.34
N GLU A 124 -19.79 -37.18 12.63
CA GLU A 124 -19.94 -35.93 13.39
C GLU A 124 -18.61 -35.54 14.05
N TRP A 125 -17.68 -35.00 13.25
CA TRP A 125 -16.30 -34.69 13.64
C TRP A 125 -16.18 -33.76 14.87
N ALA A 126 -17.16 -32.89 15.07
CA ALA A 126 -17.29 -32.03 16.24
C ALA A 126 -17.35 -32.79 17.58
N LEU A 127 -17.73 -34.07 17.58
CA LEU A 127 -17.73 -34.93 18.77
C LEU A 127 -16.44 -35.74 18.93
N GLN A 128 -15.71 -35.96 17.83
CA GLN A 128 -14.55 -36.86 17.78
C GLN A 128 -13.20 -36.13 17.80
N TYR A 129 -13.19 -34.80 17.69
CA TYR A 129 -11.98 -33.99 17.51
C TYR A 129 -10.86 -34.23 18.53
N LYS A 130 -11.18 -34.71 19.74
CA LYS A 130 -10.18 -34.98 20.81
C LYS A 130 -9.40 -36.27 20.62
N THR A 131 -9.97 -37.24 19.89
CA THR A 131 -9.42 -38.61 19.78
C THR A 131 -8.70 -38.86 18.47
N LEU A 132 -8.84 -37.97 17.48
CA LEU A 132 -8.31 -38.16 16.13
C LEU A 132 -6.82 -38.52 16.14
N ASN A 133 -6.45 -39.53 15.39
CA ASN A 133 -5.05 -39.84 15.09
C ASN A 133 -4.48 -38.87 14.04
N ALA A 134 -3.18 -38.96 13.76
CA ALA A 134 -2.53 -38.02 12.84
C ALA A 134 -3.08 -38.12 11.40
N ALA A 135 -3.41 -39.31 10.90
CA ALA A 135 -3.95 -39.49 9.55
C ALA A 135 -5.41 -38.98 9.45
N GLU A 136 -6.25 -39.28 10.43
CA GLU A 136 -7.62 -38.75 10.51
C GLU A 136 -7.63 -37.22 10.55
N LEU A 137 -6.75 -36.62 11.36
CA LEU A 137 -6.61 -35.17 11.42
C LEU A 137 -6.13 -34.58 10.08
N ILE A 138 -5.20 -35.24 9.38
CA ILE A 138 -4.76 -34.78 8.06
C ILE A 138 -5.90 -34.86 7.04
N ASN A 139 -6.71 -35.92 7.03
CA ASN A 139 -7.89 -35.98 6.17
C ASN A 139 -8.91 -34.89 6.51
N LEU A 140 -9.18 -34.65 7.80
CA LEU A 140 -10.04 -33.55 8.26
C LEU A 140 -9.53 -32.19 7.74
N LEU A 141 -8.24 -31.91 7.91
CA LEU A 141 -7.61 -30.67 7.44
C LEU A 141 -7.59 -30.57 5.91
N ALA A 142 -7.31 -31.67 5.21
CA ALA A 142 -7.27 -31.69 3.75
C ALA A 142 -8.64 -31.45 3.10
N ILE A 143 -9.72 -31.88 3.78
CA ILE A 143 -11.09 -31.67 3.33
C ILE A 143 -11.60 -30.30 3.77
N GLU A 144 -11.43 -29.90 5.03
CA GLU A 144 -12.04 -28.68 5.55
C GLU A 144 -11.23 -27.39 5.35
N VAL A 145 -9.91 -27.48 5.19
CA VAL A 145 -9.01 -26.31 5.24
C VAL A 145 -8.36 -26.03 3.89
N ALA A 146 -7.66 -27.01 3.31
CA ALA A 146 -7.03 -26.87 1.99
C ALA A 146 -6.56 -28.23 1.43
N PRO A 147 -6.53 -28.45 0.11
CA PRO A 147 -5.99 -29.68 -0.47
C PRO A 147 -4.45 -29.66 -0.58
N LEU A 148 -3.75 -29.46 0.55
CA LEU A 148 -2.29 -29.39 0.59
C LEU A 148 -1.62 -30.77 0.47
N SER A 149 -0.37 -30.77 0.02
CA SER A 149 0.44 -31.99 -0.01
C SER A 149 0.75 -32.49 1.40
N LEU A 150 1.03 -33.80 1.51
CA LEU A 150 1.34 -34.43 2.79
C LEU A 150 2.57 -33.82 3.49
N THR A 151 3.52 -33.27 2.72
CA THR A 151 4.69 -32.56 3.25
C THR A 151 4.30 -31.35 4.09
N PHE A 152 3.38 -30.52 3.62
CA PHE A 152 2.89 -29.36 4.38
C PHE A 152 2.09 -29.79 5.61
N TRP A 153 1.26 -30.83 5.50
CA TRP A 153 0.49 -31.30 6.63
C TRP A 153 1.35 -31.87 7.76
N ILE A 154 2.37 -32.64 7.44
CA ILE A 154 3.33 -33.14 8.43
C ILE A 154 4.05 -31.97 9.12
N ASP A 155 4.41 -30.93 8.38
CA ASP A 155 5.04 -29.73 8.93
C ASP A 155 4.09 -28.95 9.88
N VAL A 156 2.83 -28.78 9.50
CA VAL A 156 1.77 -28.17 10.34
C VAL A 156 1.62 -28.94 11.66
N LEU A 157 1.52 -30.28 11.61
CA LEU A 157 1.40 -31.10 12.83
C LEU A 157 2.62 -30.99 13.76
N GLN A 158 3.79 -30.61 13.22
CA GLN A 158 5.02 -30.41 13.99
C GLN A 158 5.17 -28.98 14.53
N ARG A 159 4.36 -28.01 14.08
CA ARG A 159 4.43 -26.60 14.47
C ARG A 159 3.21 -26.18 15.29
N PRO A 160 3.28 -26.20 16.63
CA PRO A 160 2.16 -25.83 17.49
C PRO A 160 1.76 -24.34 17.42
N ASN A 161 2.64 -23.47 16.90
CA ASN A 161 2.39 -22.03 16.74
C ASN A 161 1.84 -21.69 15.34
N SER A 162 1.19 -22.65 14.68
CA SER A 162 0.64 -22.48 13.33
C SER A 162 -0.76 -21.85 13.30
N ILE A 163 -1.40 -21.63 14.46
CA ILE A 163 -2.76 -21.09 14.55
C ILE A 163 -2.70 -19.64 15.05
N GLU A 164 -3.42 -18.74 14.39
CA GLU A 164 -3.61 -17.35 14.84
C GLU A 164 -5.01 -16.83 14.51
N VAL A 165 -5.46 -15.82 15.26
CA VAL A 165 -6.61 -14.99 14.90
C VAL A 165 -6.12 -13.81 14.06
N PHE A 166 -6.69 -13.66 12.86
CA PHE A 166 -6.37 -12.58 11.92
C PHE A 166 -7.67 -12.10 11.29
N GLU A 167 -7.96 -10.80 11.39
CA GLU A 167 -9.19 -10.19 10.87
C GLU A 167 -10.45 -10.95 11.28
N GLU A 168 -10.58 -11.21 12.58
CA GLU A 168 -11.71 -11.93 13.18
C GLU A 168 -11.93 -13.36 12.64
N LYS A 169 -10.95 -13.90 11.91
CA LYS A 169 -10.95 -15.28 11.42
C LYS A 169 -9.91 -16.09 12.16
N ILE A 170 -10.21 -17.36 12.40
CA ILE A 170 -9.21 -18.32 12.87
C ILE A 170 -8.49 -18.83 11.64
N THR A 171 -7.17 -18.76 11.65
CA THR A 171 -6.37 -19.07 10.48
C THR A 171 -5.20 -19.98 10.78
N LEU A 172 -4.75 -20.67 9.73
CA LEU A 172 -3.61 -21.58 9.74
C LEU A 172 -2.46 -20.97 8.93
N LEU A 173 -1.30 -20.86 9.56
CA LEU A 173 -0.04 -20.44 8.98
C LEU A 173 0.71 -21.63 8.39
N VAL A 174 0.93 -21.58 7.07
CA VAL A 174 1.71 -22.58 6.33
C VAL A 174 2.98 -21.91 5.82
N SER A 175 4.13 -22.26 6.40
CA SER A 175 5.40 -21.63 5.99
C SER A 175 5.89 -22.19 4.66
N HIS A 176 6.51 -21.32 3.87
CA HIS A 176 7.11 -21.72 2.60
C HIS A 176 8.43 -22.47 2.83
N PRO A 177 8.76 -23.46 1.98
CA PRO A 177 10.06 -24.12 2.05
C PRO A 177 11.19 -23.11 1.83
N THR A 178 12.12 -23.00 2.78
CA THR A 178 13.32 -22.17 2.61
C THR A 178 14.38 -22.96 1.86
N THR A 179 14.74 -22.50 0.67
CA THR A 179 15.74 -23.17 -0.17
C THR A 179 17.16 -22.78 0.23
N ARG A 180 17.32 -21.62 0.89
CA ARG A 180 18.62 -21.08 1.31
C ARG A 180 18.59 -20.51 2.72
N LYS A 181 19.77 -20.47 3.34
CA LYS A 181 19.96 -19.88 4.68
C LYS A 181 19.75 -18.37 4.72
N ASP A 182 19.86 -17.66 3.61
CA ASP A 182 19.74 -16.20 3.48
C ASP A 182 18.38 -15.73 2.93
N GLU A 183 17.50 -16.67 2.56
CA GLU A 183 16.13 -16.38 2.15
C GLU A 183 15.29 -15.88 3.34
N LEU A 184 14.43 -14.90 3.07
CA LEU A 184 13.51 -14.40 4.09
C LEU A 184 12.42 -15.45 4.32
N PRO A 185 12.08 -15.78 5.58
CA PRO A 185 10.96 -16.66 5.82
C PRO A 185 9.67 -15.99 5.32
N SER A 186 8.89 -16.74 4.56
CA SER A 186 7.57 -16.36 4.08
C SER A 186 6.57 -17.46 4.38
N PHE A 187 5.29 -17.12 4.36
CA PHE A 187 4.21 -18.03 4.68
C PHE A 187 2.92 -17.63 3.96
N SER A 188 1.96 -18.55 3.94
CA SER A 188 0.58 -18.30 3.52
C SER A 188 -0.35 -18.53 4.70
N ARG A 189 -1.51 -17.86 4.63
CA ARG A 189 -2.57 -18.00 5.62
C ARG A 189 -3.79 -18.65 4.97
N TYR A 190 -4.34 -19.65 5.65
CA TYR A 190 -5.53 -20.40 5.24
C TYR A 190 -6.64 -20.23 6.29
N ALA A 191 -7.90 -20.25 5.85
CA ALA A 191 -9.03 -20.23 6.79
C ALA A 191 -9.12 -21.57 7.53
N LEU A 192 -9.19 -21.53 8.86
CA LEU A 192 -9.28 -22.73 9.68
C LEU A 192 -10.70 -22.84 10.26
N THR A 193 -11.42 -23.92 9.91
CA THR A 193 -12.77 -24.11 10.44
C THR A 193 -12.75 -24.30 11.96
N PRO A 194 -13.84 -23.96 12.68
CA PRO A 194 -13.94 -24.19 14.12
C PRO A 194 -13.66 -25.63 14.56
N VAL A 195 -14.12 -26.62 13.77
CA VAL A 195 -13.89 -28.05 14.03
C VAL A 195 -12.42 -28.40 13.86
N ALA A 196 -11.81 -28.01 12.73
CA ALA A 196 -10.40 -28.23 12.45
C ALA A 196 -9.49 -27.56 13.49
N CYS A 197 -9.81 -26.33 13.91
CA CYS A 197 -9.10 -25.62 14.96
C CYS A 197 -9.10 -26.40 16.28
N ARG A 198 -10.28 -26.87 16.72
CA ARG A 198 -10.41 -27.65 17.97
C ARG A 198 -9.62 -28.96 17.88
N ALA A 199 -9.69 -29.64 16.75
CA ALA A 199 -8.97 -30.89 16.51
C ALA A 199 -7.43 -30.69 16.54
N LEU A 200 -6.93 -29.67 15.84
CA LEU A 200 -5.49 -29.39 15.76
C LEU A 200 -4.93 -28.95 17.12
N VAL A 201 -5.63 -28.08 17.86
CA VAL A 201 -5.23 -27.69 19.22
C VAL A 201 -5.24 -28.89 20.17
N ALA A 202 -6.24 -29.77 20.10
CA ALA A 202 -6.30 -30.97 20.92
C ALA A 202 -5.13 -31.92 20.62
N TYR A 203 -4.80 -32.09 19.33
CA TYR A 203 -3.66 -32.89 18.88
C TYR A 203 -2.33 -32.34 19.43
N HIS A 204 -2.07 -31.05 19.28
CA HIS A 204 -0.83 -30.44 19.79
C HIS A 204 -0.71 -30.54 21.31
N LYS A 205 -1.83 -30.38 22.04
CA LYS A 205 -1.84 -30.60 23.50
C LYS A 205 -1.44 -32.04 23.86
N ARG A 206 -2.01 -33.04 23.18
CA ARG A 206 -1.70 -34.46 23.41
C ARG A 206 -0.24 -34.81 23.10
N VAL A 207 0.29 -34.32 21.98
CA VAL A 207 1.70 -34.56 21.60
C VAL A 207 2.66 -33.93 22.61
N ARG A 208 2.33 -32.74 23.13
CA ARG A 208 3.15 -32.05 24.14
C ARG A 208 3.14 -32.76 25.49
N THR A 209 2.03 -33.38 25.89
CA THR A 209 1.93 -34.11 27.16
C THR A 209 2.61 -35.47 27.11
N HIS A 210 2.64 -36.15 25.96
CA HIS A 210 3.26 -37.46 25.80
C HIS A 210 4.70 -37.34 25.24
N LYS A 211 5.70 -37.31 26.14
CA LYS A 211 7.14 -37.23 25.79
C LYS A 211 7.66 -38.36 24.88
N THR A 212 6.91 -39.45 24.71
CA THR A 212 7.27 -40.64 23.92
C THR A 212 6.60 -40.71 22.55
N THR A 213 5.87 -39.67 22.13
CA THR A 213 5.15 -39.70 20.84
C THR A 213 6.15 -39.75 19.68
N ARG A 214 6.18 -40.87 18.96
CA ARG A 214 7.04 -41.08 17.79
C ARG A 214 6.76 -39.98 16.75
N ARG A 215 7.81 -39.37 16.19
CA ARG A 215 7.66 -38.33 15.16
C ARG A 215 6.86 -38.88 13.99
N VAL A 216 5.79 -38.19 13.59
CA VAL A 216 4.95 -38.58 12.46
C VAL A 216 5.79 -38.61 11.19
N THR A 217 5.76 -39.73 10.46
CA THR A 217 6.46 -39.91 9.20
C THR A 217 5.48 -40.09 8.05
N GLU A 218 5.90 -39.76 6.83
CA GLU A 218 5.09 -39.96 5.63
C GLU A 218 4.64 -41.42 5.47
N ALA A 219 5.56 -42.37 5.67
CA ALA A 219 5.27 -43.80 5.58
C ALA A 219 4.17 -44.25 6.56
N SER A 220 4.22 -43.79 7.82
CA SER A 220 3.18 -44.12 8.80
C SER A 220 1.80 -43.56 8.44
N ILE A 221 1.74 -42.36 7.87
CA ILE A 221 0.48 -41.75 7.42
C ILE A 221 -0.07 -42.49 6.20
N MET A 222 0.79 -42.82 5.24
CA MET A 222 0.39 -43.56 4.04
C MET A 222 -0.13 -44.96 4.36
N SER A 223 0.42 -45.64 5.37
CA SER A 223 -0.13 -46.92 5.85
C SER A 223 -1.58 -46.74 6.32
N ALA A 224 -1.83 -45.75 7.18
CA ALA A 224 -3.17 -45.47 7.70
C ALA A 224 -4.15 -45.02 6.61
N PHE A 225 -3.72 -44.23 5.63
CA PHE A 225 -4.57 -43.89 4.48
C PHE A 225 -4.97 -45.10 3.65
N ASN A 226 -4.03 -46.03 3.44
CA ASN A 226 -4.33 -47.26 2.70
C ASN A 226 -5.31 -48.16 3.44
N GLU A 227 -5.24 -48.25 4.78
CA GLU A 227 -6.23 -48.95 5.60
C GLU A 227 -7.65 -48.36 5.42
N VAL A 228 -7.75 -47.01 5.37
CA VAL A 228 -9.03 -46.35 5.09
C VAL A 228 -9.53 -46.70 3.68
N VAL A 229 -8.68 -46.63 2.66
CA VAL A 229 -9.06 -46.97 1.28
C VAL A 229 -9.50 -48.43 1.16
N GLU A 230 -8.82 -49.35 1.83
CA GLU A 230 -9.22 -50.76 1.90
C GLU A 230 -10.61 -50.93 2.53
N SER A 231 -10.91 -50.18 3.59
CA SER A 231 -12.25 -50.19 4.19
C SER A 231 -13.33 -49.67 3.22
N LEU A 232 -13.00 -48.69 2.37
CA LEU A 232 -13.91 -48.13 1.36
C LEU A 232 -14.14 -49.08 0.19
N HIS A 233 -13.22 -50.02 -0.09
CA HIS A 233 -13.41 -51.02 -1.14
C HIS A 233 -14.65 -51.89 -0.94
N VAL A 234 -15.06 -52.11 0.32
CA VAL A 234 -16.28 -52.85 0.66
C VAL A 234 -17.52 -52.09 0.21
N LEU A 235 -17.54 -50.77 0.43
CA LEU A 235 -18.67 -49.89 0.10
C LEU A 235 -18.68 -49.46 -1.38
N HIS A 236 -17.52 -49.49 -2.05
CA HIS A 236 -17.35 -49.04 -3.43
C HIS A 236 -16.57 -50.06 -4.28
N PRO A 237 -17.22 -51.13 -4.80
CA PRO A 237 -16.54 -52.20 -5.55
C PRO A 237 -15.78 -51.75 -6.81
N GLN A 238 -16.22 -50.66 -7.44
CA GLN A 238 -15.52 -50.07 -8.60
C GLN A 238 -14.22 -49.35 -8.21
N LEU A 239 -14.12 -48.88 -6.96
CA LEU A 239 -12.90 -48.28 -6.42
C LEU A 239 -11.79 -49.33 -6.35
N LYS A 240 -12.12 -50.54 -5.87
CA LYS A 240 -11.19 -51.68 -5.81
C LYS A 240 -10.59 -52.05 -7.17
N ARG A 241 -11.37 -51.92 -8.25
CA ARG A 241 -10.86 -52.15 -9.62
C ARG A 241 -9.91 -51.05 -10.09
N SER A 242 -10.14 -49.82 -9.66
CA SER A 242 -9.37 -48.65 -10.08
C SER A 242 -8.08 -48.49 -9.26
N TYR A 243 -8.08 -48.94 -7.99
CA TYR A 243 -6.96 -48.91 -7.06
C TYR A 243 -6.74 -50.31 -6.44
N PRO A 244 -6.28 -51.30 -7.20
CA PRO A 244 -6.05 -52.65 -6.69
C PRO A 244 -4.79 -52.74 -5.80
N ASN A 245 -3.93 -51.74 -5.86
CA ASN A 245 -2.69 -51.64 -5.08
C ASN A 245 -2.79 -50.47 -4.08
N PRO A 246 -1.99 -50.48 -3.00
CA PRO A 246 -1.87 -49.35 -2.10
C PRO A 246 -1.58 -48.04 -2.85
N ILE A 247 -2.37 -47.01 -2.55
CA ILE A 247 -2.23 -45.69 -3.12
C ILE A 247 -0.96 -45.00 -2.62
N LYS A 248 -0.41 -44.13 -3.46
CA LYS A 248 0.76 -43.28 -3.19
C LYS A 248 0.32 -41.90 -2.69
N ALA A 249 1.24 -41.17 -2.04
CA ALA A 249 0.97 -39.81 -1.53
C ALA A 249 0.44 -38.86 -2.62
N ARG A 250 0.97 -38.96 -3.84
CA ARG A 250 0.48 -38.20 -5.00
C ARG A 250 -0.99 -38.51 -5.35
N GLU A 251 -1.38 -39.77 -5.30
CA GLU A 251 -2.75 -40.19 -5.65
C GLU A 251 -3.75 -39.75 -4.58
N TRP A 252 -3.36 -39.83 -3.30
CA TRP A 252 -4.11 -39.24 -2.20
C TRP A 252 -4.26 -37.72 -2.38
N HIS A 253 -3.18 -37.00 -2.70
CA HIS A 253 -3.21 -35.56 -2.88
C HIS A 253 -4.12 -35.13 -4.04
N LEU A 254 -4.05 -35.83 -5.19
CA LEU A 254 -4.94 -35.58 -6.32
C LEU A 254 -6.40 -35.92 -6.00
N ALA A 255 -6.65 -36.95 -5.17
CA ALA A 255 -8.01 -37.25 -4.69
C ALA A 255 -8.56 -36.15 -3.78
N MET A 256 -7.75 -35.57 -2.89
CA MET A 256 -8.16 -34.40 -2.08
C MET A 256 -8.46 -33.20 -2.98
N GLN A 257 -7.62 -32.91 -3.97
CA GLN A 257 -7.89 -31.84 -4.96
C GLN A 257 -9.20 -32.09 -5.72
N ALA A 258 -9.52 -33.34 -6.03
CA ALA A 258 -10.76 -33.69 -6.72
C ALA A 258 -12.00 -33.42 -5.86
N ILE A 259 -11.93 -33.57 -4.54
CA ILE A 259 -13.02 -33.17 -3.61
C ILE A 259 -13.29 -31.67 -3.76
N TRP A 260 -12.25 -30.85 -3.72
CA TRP A 260 -12.40 -29.40 -3.82
C TRP A 260 -12.95 -28.95 -5.19
N HIS A 261 -12.53 -29.61 -6.26
CA HIS A 261 -13.06 -29.31 -7.60
C HIS A 261 -14.50 -29.79 -7.79
N CYS A 262 -14.81 -31.04 -7.41
CA CYS A 262 -16.07 -31.69 -7.75
C CYS A 262 -17.18 -31.44 -6.73
N GLU A 263 -16.85 -31.45 -5.43
CA GLU A 263 -17.83 -31.34 -4.34
C GLU A 263 -18.02 -29.89 -3.90
N TYR A 264 -16.93 -29.11 -3.82
CA TYR A 264 -17.00 -27.68 -3.47
C TYR A 264 -17.10 -26.73 -4.67
N GLY A 265 -16.84 -27.21 -5.89
CA GLY A 265 -17.03 -26.42 -7.11
C GLY A 265 -15.93 -25.40 -7.41
N TYR A 266 -14.71 -25.57 -6.88
CA TYR A 266 -13.62 -24.63 -7.15
C TYR A 266 -13.21 -24.65 -8.63
N PRO A 267 -13.15 -23.50 -9.31
CA PRO A 267 -12.60 -23.45 -10.66
C PRO A 267 -11.08 -23.73 -10.63
N PRO A 268 -10.51 -24.27 -11.72
CA PRO A 268 -9.12 -24.75 -11.71
C PRO A 268 -8.07 -23.73 -11.23
N GLU A 269 -8.19 -22.45 -11.59
CA GLU A 269 -7.20 -21.45 -11.19
C GLU A 269 -7.26 -21.14 -9.68
N LEU A 270 -8.46 -21.02 -9.11
CA LEU A 270 -8.64 -20.79 -7.67
C LEU A 270 -8.33 -22.05 -6.84
N LEU A 271 -8.57 -23.24 -7.40
CA LEU A 271 -8.12 -24.49 -6.79
C LEU A 271 -6.59 -24.55 -6.71
N LEU A 272 -5.90 -24.17 -7.77
CA LEU A 272 -4.45 -24.20 -7.80
C LEU A 272 -3.83 -23.25 -6.76
N ASP A 273 -4.48 -22.11 -6.55
CA ASP A 273 -4.16 -21.12 -5.52
C ASP A 273 -4.33 -21.70 -4.10
N MET A 274 -5.36 -22.53 -3.86
CA MET A 274 -5.53 -23.26 -2.61
C MET A 274 -4.49 -24.38 -2.41
N VAL A 275 -4.10 -25.09 -3.47
CA VAL A 275 -3.19 -26.25 -3.42
C VAL A 275 -1.75 -25.86 -3.09
N GLN A 276 -1.29 -24.71 -3.58
CA GLN A 276 0.12 -24.32 -3.52
C GLN A 276 0.33 -23.07 -2.64
N PRO A 277 0.79 -23.25 -1.38
CA PRO A 277 1.05 -22.12 -0.48
C PRO A 277 2.00 -21.09 -1.11
N THR A 278 3.03 -21.54 -1.82
CA THR A 278 4.05 -20.68 -2.44
C THR A 278 3.53 -19.71 -3.51
N ARG A 279 2.27 -19.83 -3.94
CA ARG A 279 1.62 -18.87 -4.86
C ARG A 279 1.11 -17.60 -4.17
N HIS A 280 0.99 -17.62 -2.84
CA HIS A 280 0.47 -16.52 -2.03
C HIS A 280 1.40 -16.22 -0.87
N CYS A 281 1.75 -14.95 -0.69
CA CYS A 281 2.44 -14.49 0.51
C CYS A 281 1.44 -13.81 1.43
N ALA A 282 1.49 -14.13 2.72
CA ALA A 282 0.78 -13.41 3.76
C ALA A 282 1.74 -12.46 4.51
N TYR A 283 1.17 -11.60 5.34
CA TYR A 283 1.90 -10.62 6.15
C TYR A 283 1.38 -10.64 7.59
N SER A 284 2.17 -10.09 8.50
CA SER A 284 1.77 -9.81 9.87
C SER A 284 1.49 -8.31 10.01
N ARG A 285 0.38 -7.93 10.64
CA ARG A 285 0.10 -6.52 10.98
C ARG A 285 1.12 -6.06 12.01
N ALA A 286 1.65 -4.84 11.85
CA ALA A 286 2.56 -4.27 12.83
C ALA A 286 1.76 -3.65 13.98
N THR A 287 2.21 -3.86 15.21
CA THR A 287 1.68 -3.14 16.37
C THR A 287 2.34 -1.77 16.43
N VAL A 288 1.54 -0.71 16.33
CA VAL A 288 1.99 0.68 16.45
C VAL A 288 1.65 1.20 17.84
N SER A 289 2.57 1.92 18.49
CA SER A 289 2.31 2.51 19.81
C SER A 289 1.60 3.86 19.69
N ASP A 290 0.70 4.17 20.62
CA ASP A 290 -0.01 5.46 20.67
C ASP A 290 0.93 6.68 20.68
N TRP A 291 2.11 6.52 21.27
CA TRP A 291 3.13 7.57 21.28
C TRP A 291 3.70 7.81 19.88
N HIS A 292 4.01 6.73 19.13
CA HIS A 292 4.47 6.83 17.75
C HIS A 292 3.41 7.52 16.89
N THR A 293 2.16 7.07 16.98
CA THR A 293 1.04 7.63 16.23
C THR A 293 0.89 9.13 16.52
N ARG A 294 0.79 9.53 17.79
CA ARG A 294 0.65 10.95 18.16
C ARG A 294 1.81 11.82 17.68
N LYS A 295 3.05 11.34 17.81
CA LYS A 295 4.23 12.08 17.35
C LYS A 295 4.27 12.20 15.82
N ALA A 296 3.99 11.13 15.10
CA ALA A 296 4.03 11.15 13.64
C ALA A 296 2.90 12.01 13.06
N LEU A 297 1.70 11.96 13.66
CA LEU A 297 0.55 12.78 13.25
C LEU A 297 0.72 14.27 13.56
N SER A 298 1.47 14.64 14.61
CA SER A 298 1.75 16.05 14.89
C SER A 298 2.63 16.72 13.80
N ALA A 299 3.37 15.92 13.05
CA ALA A 299 4.18 16.36 11.90
C ALA A 299 3.49 16.13 10.53
N LEU A 300 2.25 15.66 10.51
CA LEU A 300 1.48 15.46 9.28
C LEU A 300 1.38 16.77 8.49
N HIS A 301 1.41 16.71 7.14
CA HIS A 301 1.44 17.86 6.22
C HIS A 301 2.62 18.82 6.40
N THR A 302 3.51 18.57 7.37
CA THR A 302 4.75 19.32 7.54
C THR A 302 5.82 18.66 6.72
N LEU A 303 6.35 19.39 5.74
CA LEU A 303 7.55 18.95 5.06
C LEU A 303 8.73 18.99 6.05
N PRO A 304 9.64 18.01 6.02
CA PRO A 304 10.72 17.91 7.00
C PRO A 304 11.81 18.99 6.83
N PHE A 305 11.59 19.99 5.96
CA PHE A 305 12.50 21.10 5.73
C PHE A 305 12.32 22.20 6.77
N LYS A 306 13.32 22.42 7.61
CA LYS A 306 13.58 23.77 8.12
C LYS A 306 14.27 24.53 6.97
N ALA A 307 13.67 25.61 6.51
CA ALA A 307 14.31 26.47 5.52
C ALA A 307 15.69 26.90 6.05
N TYR A 308 16.75 26.42 5.42
CA TYR A 308 18.04 27.08 5.53
C TYR A 308 17.80 28.53 5.12
N SER A 309 17.88 29.45 6.09
CA SER A 309 18.10 30.84 5.76
C SER A 309 19.44 30.90 5.04
N THR A 310 19.40 30.96 3.72
CA THR A 310 20.52 31.17 2.81
C THR A 310 21.27 32.49 3.09
N GLN A 311 20.91 33.22 4.13
CA GLN A 311 21.66 34.40 4.62
C GLN A 311 22.78 34.06 5.61
N SER A 312 22.80 32.89 6.25
CA SER A 312 23.89 32.55 7.20
C SER A 312 25.17 32.10 6.47
N SER A 313 25.04 31.46 5.30
CA SER A 313 26.18 30.93 4.55
C SER A 313 26.93 31.99 3.72
N LEU A 314 26.31 33.15 3.45
CA LEU A 314 26.91 34.24 2.66
C LEU A 314 27.56 35.33 3.53
N LYS A 315 27.18 35.45 4.81
CA LYS A 315 27.79 36.45 5.72
C LYS A 315 29.16 36.07 6.27
N ALA A 316 29.60 34.82 6.09
CA ALA A 316 30.96 34.41 6.44
C ALA A 316 32.03 34.85 5.42
N SER A 317 31.62 35.40 4.25
CA SER A 317 32.55 35.81 3.18
C SER A 317 32.82 37.31 3.09
N GLU A 318 32.11 38.16 3.84
CA GLU A 318 32.30 39.63 3.76
C GLU A 318 33.17 40.20 4.89
N ASN A 319 33.44 39.43 5.95
CA ASN A 319 34.21 39.89 7.11
C ASN A 319 35.66 39.39 7.18
N SER A 320 36.14 38.69 6.16
CA SER A 320 37.59 38.45 6.01
C SER A 320 38.01 38.99 4.65
N GLY A 321 38.68 40.14 4.65
CA GLY A 321 39.38 40.69 3.48
C GLY A 321 40.55 39.81 3.06
N ILE A 322 40.25 38.58 2.66
CA ILE A 322 41.19 37.62 2.10
C ILE A 322 40.64 37.25 0.73
N THR A 323 41.33 37.73 -0.29
CA THR A 323 41.15 37.35 -1.69
C THR A 323 41.15 35.83 -1.81
N ALA A 324 39.99 35.26 -2.12
CA ALA A 324 39.84 33.84 -2.38
C ALA A 324 40.68 33.47 -3.61
N THR A 325 41.79 32.76 -3.38
CA THR A 325 42.48 32.01 -4.43
C THR A 325 41.91 30.61 -4.48
N ALA A 326 41.74 30.09 -5.70
CA ALA A 326 41.02 28.86 -6.03
C ALA A 326 41.74 27.56 -5.59
N LYS A 327 42.12 27.42 -4.32
CA LYS A 327 42.88 26.26 -3.82
C LYS A 327 42.41 25.61 -2.51
N ASP A 328 41.22 25.93 -2.01
CA ASP A 328 40.64 25.18 -0.89
C ASP A 328 39.59 24.17 -1.39
N ALA A 329 39.97 22.89 -1.28
CA ALA A 329 39.22 21.70 -1.64
C ALA A 329 37.78 21.67 -1.05
N PRO A 330 36.84 20.92 -1.67
CA PRO A 330 35.47 20.82 -1.18
C PRO A 330 35.45 20.25 0.25
N ARG A 331 34.79 20.98 1.16
CA ARG A 331 34.58 20.60 2.57
C ARG A 331 34.19 19.13 2.67
N SER A 332 35.02 18.32 3.35
CA SER A 332 34.80 16.91 3.70
C SER A 332 33.32 16.57 3.96
N TRP A 333 32.76 15.64 3.17
CA TRP A 333 31.38 15.15 3.30
C TRP A 333 31.15 14.57 4.70
N TYR A 334 30.36 15.25 5.54
CA TYR A 334 30.03 14.77 6.89
C TYR A 334 28.95 13.68 6.81
N TRP A 335 29.26 12.49 7.34
CA TRP A 335 28.37 11.33 7.43
C TRP A 335 27.90 11.11 8.87
N PRO A 336 26.68 11.55 9.26
CA PRO A 336 26.23 11.54 10.66
C PRO A 336 26.20 10.15 11.28
N HIS A 337 25.93 9.12 10.49
CA HIS A 337 25.89 7.74 10.96
C HIS A 337 27.24 7.24 11.51
N LEU A 338 28.38 7.75 11.01
CA LEU A 338 29.70 7.40 11.53
C LEU A 338 29.91 7.93 12.95
N ALA A 339 29.42 9.15 13.21
CA ALA A 339 29.44 9.72 14.56
C ALA A 339 28.54 8.91 15.50
N LEU A 340 27.36 8.48 15.02
CA LEU A 340 26.46 7.61 15.79
C LEU A 340 27.09 6.26 16.12
N LEU A 341 27.75 5.60 15.15
CA LEU A 341 28.47 4.34 15.39
C LEU A 341 29.59 4.52 16.41
N LYS A 342 30.34 5.63 16.35
CA LYS A 342 31.38 5.95 17.33
C LYS A 342 30.79 6.10 18.74
N ARG A 343 29.64 6.76 18.88
CA ARG A 343 28.92 6.86 20.16
C ARG A 343 28.46 5.49 20.66
N LEU A 344 27.87 4.67 19.79
CA LEU A 344 27.43 3.31 20.14
C LEU A 344 28.59 2.42 20.65
N ASN A 345 29.81 2.64 20.15
CA ASN A 345 30.99 1.91 20.61
C ASN A 345 31.50 2.38 21.98
N ASN A 346 31.17 3.60 22.40
CA ASN A 346 31.70 4.25 23.59
C ASN A 346 30.67 4.39 24.73
N GLU A 347 29.37 4.33 24.42
CA GLU A 347 28.26 4.55 25.35
C GLU A 347 27.44 3.26 25.54
N PRO A 348 26.79 3.06 26.70
CA PRO A 348 25.85 1.96 26.90
C PRO A 348 24.69 2.03 25.90
N ARG A 349 24.43 0.94 25.17
CA ARG A 349 23.40 0.91 24.11
C ARG A 349 22.01 1.32 24.59
N SER A 350 21.63 0.98 25.81
CA SER A 350 20.33 1.38 26.40
C SER A 350 20.18 2.90 26.57
N ALA A 351 21.26 3.62 26.86
CA ALA A 351 21.26 5.07 26.93
C ALA A 351 21.05 5.68 25.54
N LEU A 352 21.75 5.13 24.53
CA LEU A 352 21.63 5.56 23.15
C LEU A 352 20.23 5.27 22.57
N GLU A 353 19.66 4.08 22.79
CA GLU A 353 18.32 3.67 22.31
C GLU A 353 17.21 4.63 22.78
N THR A 354 17.36 5.24 23.96
CA THR A 354 16.41 6.21 24.52
C THR A 354 16.52 7.59 23.83
N GLU A 355 17.70 7.95 23.32
CA GLU A 355 17.98 9.23 22.64
C GLU A 355 17.74 9.20 21.12
N LEU A 356 17.68 8.01 20.51
CA LEU A 356 17.63 7.80 19.05
C LEU A 356 16.30 8.23 18.37
N ASN A 357 15.58 9.15 18.98
CA ASN A 357 14.25 9.57 18.60
C ASN A 357 14.23 11.01 18.04
N THR A 358 15.19 11.30 17.17
CA THR A 358 15.53 12.67 16.74
C THR A 358 14.86 13.08 15.43
N ASP A 359 14.36 14.31 15.39
CA ASP A 359 14.00 14.99 14.14
C ASP A 359 15.27 15.17 13.30
N VAL A 360 15.32 14.52 12.13
CA VAL A 360 16.48 14.59 11.25
C VAL A 360 16.25 15.64 10.16
N GLU A 361 17.21 16.55 10.00
CA GLU A 361 17.20 17.53 8.93
C GLU A 361 17.58 16.87 7.59
N TRP A 362 16.80 17.15 6.54
CA TRP A 362 17.08 16.69 5.18
C TRP A 362 17.88 17.73 4.41
N ARG A 363 19.02 17.34 3.87
CA ARG A 363 19.79 18.17 2.92
C ARG A 363 19.19 18.01 1.53
N VAL A 364 18.93 19.13 0.85
CA VAL A 364 18.23 19.12 -0.45
C VAL A 364 19.13 18.57 -1.55
N GLU A 365 20.42 18.89 -1.47
CA GLU A 365 21.43 18.57 -2.47
C GLU A 365 21.86 17.10 -2.40
N ASP A 366 21.82 16.49 -1.20
CA ASP A 366 22.15 15.09 -1.00
C ASP A 366 21.43 14.50 0.22
N VAL A 367 20.52 13.57 -0.03
CA VAL A 367 19.75 12.90 1.03
C VAL A 367 20.46 11.67 1.59
N LEU A 368 21.54 11.19 0.96
CA LEU A 368 22.22 9.94 1.38
C LEU A 368 22.72 9.98 2.83
N PRO A 369 23.34 11.06 3.35
CA PRO A 369 23.83 11.08 4.73
C PRO A 369 22.71 10.93 5.76
N THR A 370 21.55 11.52 5.48
CA THR A 370 20.34 11.39 6.31
C THR A 370 19.76 9.99 6.21
N LEU A 371 19.65 9.43 5.00
CA LEU A 371 19.19 8.05 4.80
C LEU A 371 20.09 7.03 5.51
N PHE A 372 21.42 7.19 5.46
CA PHE A 372 22.34 6.32 6.20
C PHE A 372 22.23 6.46 7.71
N LEU A 373 21.99 7.68 8.23
CA LEU A 373 21.72 7.87 9.66
C LEU A 373 20.48 7.08 10.07
N LEU A 374 19.37 7.25 9.35
CA LEU A 374 18.13 6.54 9.63
C LEU A 374 18.27 5.03 9.47
N PHE A 375 18.97 4.56 8.45
CA PHE A 375 19.27 3.13 8.24
C PHE A 375 20.05 2.56 9.43
N THR A 376 21.04 3.30 9.93
CA THR A 376 21.84 2.89 11.08
C THR A 376 21.00 2.85 12.35
N ILE A 377 20.10 3.83 12.55
CA ILE A 377 19.16 3.85 13.68
C ILE A 377 18.25 2.61 13.63
N GLU A 378 17.68 2.29 12.47
CA GLU A 378 16.82 1.12 12.29
C GLU A 378 17.56 -0.18 12.66
N LEU A 379 18.78 -0.34 12.16
CA LEU A 379 19.62 -1.51 12.49
C LEU A 379 20.02 -1.57 13.97
N ILE A 380 20.09 -0.43 14.67
CA ILE A 380 20.36 -0.39 16.11
C ILE A 380 19.12 -0.80 16.92
N LEU A 381 17.95 -0.24 16.59
CA LEU A 381 16.71 -0.46 17.36
C LEU A 381 16.08 -1.82 17.09
N HIS A 382 16.11 -2.27 15.83
CA HIS A 382 15.36 -3.44 15.36
C HIS A 382 16.26 -4.59 14.90
N GLY A 383 17.57 -4.36 14.86
CA GLY A 383 18.53 -5.37 14.43
C GLY A 383 18.49 -5.62 12.92
N GLY A 384 18.80 -6.84 12.52
CA GLY A 384 18.77 -7.27 11.13
C GLY A 384 17.86 -8.48 10.96
N VAL A 385 17.66 -8.87 9.70
CA VAL A 385 16.76 -9.96 9.27
C VAL A 385 16.76 -11.21 10.16
N LYS A 386 17.94 -11.62 10.67
CA LYS A 386 18.11 -12.87 11.43
C LYS A 386 18.27 -12.67 12.93
N ARG A 387 18.51 -11.44 13.37
CA ARG A 387 18.89 -11.15 14.75
C ARG A 387 18.33 -9.79 15.14
N ASP A 388 17.51 -9.80 16.16
CA ASP A 388 16.88 -8.61 16.74
C ASP A 388 17.91 -7.62 17.31
N ARG A 389 19.13 -8.08 17.60
CA ARG A 389 20.25 -7.22 18.02
C ARG A 389 21.53 -7.52 17.23
N LEU A 390 22.06 -6.49 16.57
CA LEU A 390 23.31 -6.56 15.80
C LEU A 390 24.50 -6.04 16.62
N SER A 391 25.66 -6.70 16.46
CA SER A 391 26.93 -6.24 17.04
C SER A 391 27.43 -4.97 16.34
N TYR A 392 28.25 -4.18 17.03
CA TYR A 392 28.93 -3.01 16.45
C TYR A 392 29.65 -3.34 15.13
N SER A 393 30.42 -4.44 15.11
CA SER A 393 31.12 -4.91 13.90
C SER A 393 30.19 -5.20 12.73
N THR A 394 28.98 -5.72 13.00
CA THR A 394 27.98 -6.00 11.96
C THR A 394 27.38 -4.70 11.43
N LEU A 395 27.10 -3.73 12.31
CA LEU A 395 26.57 -2.42 11.92
C LEU A 395 27.55 -1.65 11.03
N VAL A 396 28.84 -1.63 11.40
CA VAL A 396 29.91 -1.04 10.57
C VAL A 396 29.98 -1.72 9.20
N LYS A 397 29.89 -3.06 9.16
CA LYS A 397 29.86 -3.80 7.90
C LYS A 397 28.65 -3.42 7.04
N TYR A 398 27.46 -3.33 7.62
CA TYR A 398 26.22 -3.08 6.88
C TYR A 398 26.14 -1.67 6.31
N THR A 399 26.65 -0.70 7.07
CA THR A 399 26.60 0.74 6.71
C THR A 399 27.83 1.20 5.93
N GLY A 400 28.91 0.41 5.92
CA GLY A 400 30.17 0.74 5.25
C GLY A 400 30.11 0.89 3.73
N ILE A 401 28.98 0.58 3.09
CA ILE A 401 28.78 0.76 1.63
C ILE A 401 28.67 2.23 1.20
N TYR A 402 28.50 3.18 2.13
CA TYR A 402 28.29 4.61 1.81
C TYR A 402 29.38 5.20 0.91
N ASN A 403 30.62 4.70 1.00
CA ASN A 403 31.76 5.15 0.20
C ASN A 403 31.86 4.52 -1.20
N LYS A 404 30.91 3.62 -1.55
CA LYS A 404 30.84 2.91 -2.84
C LYS A 404 29.59 3.23 -3.64
N LEU A 405 28.75 4.14 -3.14
CA LEU A 405 27.55 4.55 -3.84
C LEU A 405 27.88 5.60 -4.92
N PRO A 406 27.00 5.76 -5.93
CA PRO A 406 27.11 6.84 -6.91
C PRO A 406 27.04 8.21 -6.22
N GLY A 407 27.31 9.28 -6.98
CA GLY A 407 27.27 10.68 -6.50
C GLY A 407 25.96 11.08 -5.79
N PRO A 408 25.88 12.33 -5.31
CA PRO A 408 24.81 12.76 -4.41
C PRO A 408 23.43 12.46 -4.98
N LEU A 409 22.53 11.94 -4.15
CA LEU A 409 21.13 11.75 -4.51
C LEU A 409 20.36 12.94 -3.98
N SER A 410 19.97 13.89 -4.84
CA SER A 410 19.22 15.05 -4.37
C SER A 410 17.82 14.65 -3.88
N TYR A 411 17.19 15.48 -3.06
CA TYR A 411 15.83 15.24 -2.60
C TYR A 411 14.83 15.13 -3.76
N LEU A 412 15.03 15.93 -4.82
CA LEU A 412 14.17 15.90 -6.00
C LEU A 412 14.30 14.58 -6.76
N GLU A 413 15.52 14.09 -6.95
CA GLU A 413 15.78 12.79 -7.58
C GLU A 413 15.27 11.63 -6.74
N ALA A 414 15.47 11.69 -5.41
CA ALA A 414 14.95 10.69 -4.49
C ALA A 414 13.41 10.61 -4.52
N SER A 415 12.74 11.77 -4.62
CA SER A 415 11.27 11.83 -4.69
C SER A 415 10.70 11.43 -6.05
N ASP A 416 11.50 11.42 -7.11
CA ASP A 416 11.07 11.06 -8.47
C ASP A 416 11.23 9.55 -8.69
N PRO A 417 10.15 8.82 -9.06
CA PRO A 417 10.23 7.38 -9.23
C PRO A 417 11.25 6.89 -10.25
N ILE A 418 11.35 7.57 -11.39
CA ILE A 418 12.20 7.12 -12.50
C ILE A 418 13.66 7.37 -12.14
N ARG A 419 13.96 8.59 -11.67
CA ARG A 419 15.35 8.97 -11.32
C ARG A 419 15.87 8.20 -10.11
N CYS A 420 15.01 7.92 -9.13
CA CYS A 420 15.38 7.13 -7.96
C CYS A 420 15.72 5.68 -8.35
N ASP A 421 14.91 5.05 -9.22
CA ASP A 421 15.18 3.70 -9.73
C ASP A 421 16.47 3.66 -10.57
N GLU A 422 16.71 4.65 -11.44
CA GLU A 422 17.94 4.77 -12.24
C GLU A 422 19.19 4.88 -11.34
N TRP A 423 19.13 5.72 -10.31
CA TRP A 423 20.22 5.85 -9.34
C TRP A 423 20.46 4.54 -8.57
N ALA A 424 19.39 3.87 -8.11
CA ALA A 424 19.49 2.62 -7.37
C ALA A 424 20.09 1.50 -8.22
N LYS A 425 19.76 1.46 -9.51
CA LYS A 425 20.35 0.55 -10.49
C LYS A 425 21.84 0.80 -10.67
N ALA A 426 22.25 2.05 -10.86
CA ALA A 426 23.66 2.41 -10.93
C ALA A 426 24.42 2.05 -9.63
N ALA A 427 23.78 2.21 -8.47
CA ALA A 427 24.37 1.85 -7.18
C ALA A 427 24.57 0.34 -7.02
N PHE A 428 23.63 -0.47 -7.51
CA PHE A 428 23.71 -1.93 -7.41
C PHE A 428 24.66 -2.55 -8.44
N GLU A 429 24.60 -2.10 -9.69
CA GLU A 429 25.41 -2.64 -10.80
C GLU A 429 26.89 -2.25 -10.72
N SER A 430 27.23 -1.17 -10.00
CA SER A 430 28.62 -0.72 -9.82
C SER A 430 29.43 -1.54 -8.80
N GLN A 431 28.83 -2.52 -8.12
CA GLN A 431 29.51 -3.29 -7.08
C GLN A 431 30.26 -4.52 -7.63
N ASP A 432 31.50 -4.72 -7.19
CA ASP A 432 32.40 -5.76 -7.72
C ASP A 432 32.10 -7.19 -7.22
N SER A 433 31.32 -7.33 -6.14
CA SER A 433 31.05 -8.64 -5.52
C SER A 433 29.59 -8.82 -5.10
N ASP A 434 29.12 -10.07 -5.16
CA ASP A 434 27.77 -10.44 -4.72
C ASP A 434 27.50 -10.07 -3.24
N GLU A 435 28.54 -10.04 -2.40
CA GLU A 435 28.40 -9.63 -1.00
C GLU A 435 28.12 -8.12 -0.88
N GLN A 436 28.78 -7.29 -1.70
CA GLN A 436 28.54 -5.85 -1.74
C GLN A 436 27.18 -5.53 -2.37
N GLN A 437 26.80 -6.25 -3.43
CA GLN A 437 25.46 -6.15 -4.01
C GLN A 437 24.37 -6.47 -2.98
N TRP A 438 24.57 -7.48 -2.14
CA TRP A 438 23.65 -7.79 -1.05
C TRP A 438 23.55 -6.67 0.01
N LEU A 439 24.66 -6.02 0.34
CA LEU A 439 24.66 -4.86 1.24
C LEU A 439 23.90 -3.67 0.65
N VAL A 440 24.13 -3.35 -0.64
CA VAL A 440 23.39 -2.32 -1.36
C VAL A 440 21.90 -2.66 -1.41
N TYR A 441 21.55 -3.90 -1.76
CA TYR A 441 20.16 -4.37 -1.75
C TYR A 441 19.47 -4.18 -0.39
N ASN A 442 20.15 -4.47 0.72
CA ASN A 442 19.58 -4.24 2.05
C ASN A 442 19.35 -2.75 2.34
N PHE A 443 20.25 -1.88 1.90
CA PHE A 443 20.06 -0.43 2.03
C PHE A 443 18.92 0.08 1.13
N LEU A 444 18.82 -0.41 -0.10
CA LEU A 444 17.69 -0.10 -1.00
C LEU A 444 16.36 -0.59 -0.42
N ARG A 445 16.35 -1.77 0.23
CA ARG A 445 15.17 -2.26 0.95
C ARG A 445 14.76 -1.31 2.07
N PHE A 446 15.72 -0.81 2.85
CA PHE A 446 15.46 0.22 3.84
C PHE A 446 14.91 1.51 3.20
N MET A 447 15.53 2.00 2.12
CA MET A 447 15.07 3.19 1.39
C MET A 447 13.62 3.02 0.91
N SER A 448 13.25 1.83 0.43
CA SER A 448 11.87 1.57 0.00
C SER A 448 10.82 1.71 1.11
N HIS A 449 11.23 1.71 2.39
CA HIS A 449 10.35 1.97 3.53
C HIS A 449 10.39 3.42 4.01
N GLN A 450 11.25 4.27 3.45
CA GLN A 450 11.27 5.69 3.77
C GLN A 450 10.22 6.42 2.96
N ALA A 451 9.47 7.33 3.59
CA ALA A 451 8.39 8.05 2.92
C ALA A 451 8.84 8.87 1.70
N LEU A 452 10.13 9.21 1.60
CA LEU A 452 10.72 9.91 0.45
C LEU A 452 10.92 9.00 -0.78
N THR A 453 11.22 7.72 -0.55
CA THR A 453 11.68 6.76 -1.57
C THR A 453 10.81 5.50 -1.59
N ASP A 454 9.56 5.61 -1.14
CA ASP A 454 8.65 4.47 -0.96
C ASP A 454 8.21 3.82 -2.28
N HIS A 455 8.40 4.53 -3.38
CA HIS A 455 8.16 4.10 -4.76
C HIS A 455 9.25 3.23 -5.37
N LEU A 456 10.39 3.04 -4.71
CA LEU A 456 11.52 2.28 -5.23
C LEU A 456 11.13 0.83 -5.56
N ASP A 457 11.38 0.39 -6.81
CA ASP A 457 11.09 -0.98 -7.25
C ASP A 457 12.25 -1.93 -6.94
N LEU A 458 12.07 -2.79 -5.93
CA LEU A 458 13.09 -3.74 -5.51
C LEU A 458 13.19 -4.99 -6.39
N THR A 459 12.20 -5.25 -7.26
CA THR A 459 12.11 -6.51 -8.02
C THR A 459 13.26 -6.68 -9.01
N GLN A 460 13.84 -5.57 -9.49
CA GLN A 460 14.97 -5.55 -10.43
C GLN A 460 16.31 -6.00 -9.81
N PHE A 461 16.42 -6.01 -8.48
CA PHE A 461 17.65 -6.40 -7.76
C PHE A 461 17.62 -7.84 -7.24
N GLN A 462 16.50 -8.54 -7.44
CA GLN A 462 16.31 -9.91 -6.97
C GLN A 462 16.86 -10.91 -7.98
N CYS A 463 17.28 -12.07 -7.47
CA CYS A 463 17.73 -13.17 -8.32
C CYS A 463 16.62 -13.55 -9.34
N PRO A 464 16.94 -13.61 -10.65
CA PRO A 464 15.95 -13.95 -11.67
C PRO A 464 15.33 -15.35 -11.51
N THR A 465 16.03 -16.33 -10.96
CA THR A 465 15.49 -17.71 -10.81
C THR A 465 14.98 -18.02 -9.41
N GLN A 466 14.78 -17.00 -8.58
CA GLN A 466 14.07 -17.11 -7.32
C GLN A 466 12.66 -16.54 -7.44
N SER A 467 11.78 -16.94 -6.52
CA SER A 467 10.52 -16.26 -6.30
C SER A 467 10.77 -14.77 -6.07
N MET A 468 9.84 -13.94 -6.52
CA MET A 468 9.92 -12.52 -6.19
C MET A 468 9.58 -12.33 -4.71
N ASN A 469 10.35 -11.53 -3.98
CA ASN A 469 9.89 -11.06 -2.68
C ASN A 469 8.76 -10.07 -2.92
N VAL A 470 7.57 -10.45 -2.46
CA VAL A 470 6.37 -9.63 -2.54
C VAL A 470 6.15 -8.95 -1.19
N ASP A 471 5.95 -7.65 -1.23
CA ASP A 471 5.55 -6.89 -0.05
C ASP A 471 4.03 -7.03 0.16
N ALA A 472 3.66 -7.93 1.06
CA ALA A 472 2.33 -8.51 1.15
C ALA A 472 1.32 -7.72 2.00
N TYR A 473 1.60 -6.47 2.36
CA TYR A 473 0.73 -5.68 3.26
C TYR A 473 -0.56 -5.21 2.56
N ARG A 474 -1.68 -5.25 3.29
CA ARG A 474 -2.96 -4.66 2.88
C ARG A 474 -3.64 -3.95 4.05
N LEU A 475 -4.53 -3.04 3.68
CA LEU A 475 -5.40 -2.27 4.55
C LEU A 475 -6.85 -2.59 4.21
N ASP A 476 -7.72 -2.51 5.19
CA ASP A 476 -9.17 -2.57 4.99
C ASP A 476 -9.78 -1.17 4.72
N ALA A 477 -11.07 -1.10 4.38
CA ALA A 477 -11.68 0.17 3.97
C ALA A 477 -11.78 1.16 5.14
N GLU A 478 -12.11 0.70 6.34
CA GLU A 478 -12.08 1.52 7.57
C GLU A 478 -10.68 2.06 7.90
N GLU A 479 -9.62 1.27 7.74
CA GLU A 479 -8.24 1.76 7.84
C GLU A 479 -7.96 2.90 6.85
N VAL A 480 -8.36 2.74 5.58
CA VAL A 480 -8.19 3.79 4.57
C VAL A 480 -8.99 5.05 4.92
N HIS A 481 -10.24 4.92 5.40
CA HIS A 481 -11.06 6.07 5.77
C HIS A 481 -10.55 6.79 7.01
N ARG A 482 -10.01 6.08 8.01
CA ARG A 482 -9.34 6.73 9.16
C ARG A 482 -8.11 7.52 8.73
N ALA A 483 -7.32 7.00 7.80
CA ALA A 483 -6.24 7.76 7.22
C ALA A 483 -6.75 9.02 6.49
N ALA A 484 -7.90 8.95 5.81
CA ALA A 484 -8.53 10.10 5.18
C ALA A 484 -9.02 11.13 6.22
N GLU A 485 -9.69 10.70 7.29
CA GLU A 485 -10.13 11.54 8.39
C GLU A 485 -8.96 12.30 9.03
N VAL A 486 -7.87 11.59 9.35
CA VAL A 486 -6.67 12.20 9.94
C VAL A 486 -5.96 13.18 9.00
N LEU A 487 -5.95 12.89 7.69
CA LEU A 487 -5.44 13.83 6.68
C LEU A 487 -6.24 15.13 6.62
N LEU A 488 -7.56 15.04 6.81
CA LEU A 488 -8.49 16.17 6.78
C LEU A 488 -8.47 16.95 8.11
N ASP A 489 -8.43 16.25 9.24
CA ASP A 489 -8.48 16.80 10.60
C ASP A 489 -7.16 17.43 11.05
N SER A 490 -6.07 17.21 10.30
CA SER A 490 -4.75 17.70 10.67
C SER A 490 -4.71 19.21 10.96
N PRO A 491 -4.06 19.64 12.05
CA PRO A 491 -3.86 21.07 12.34
C PRO A 491 -2.86 21.74 11.39
N ASN A 492 -2.11 20.95 10.62
CA ASN A 492 -1.13 21.42 9.65
C ASN A 492 -1.67 21.26 8.22
N GLY A 493 -1.14 22.07 7.31
CA GLY A 493 -1.56 22.05 5.90
C GLY A 493 -2.81 22.89 5.63
N ALA A 494 -2.86 23.51 4.46
CA ALA A 494 -4.02 24.31 4.05
C ALA A 494 -5.20 23.41 3.62
N LEU A 495 -6.40 23.97 3.49
CA LEU A 495 -7.63 23.23 3.17
C LEU A 495 -7.52 22.42 1.87
N LEU A 496 -7.09 23.04 0.77
CA LEU A 496 -7.01 22.37 -0.54
C LEU A 496 -5.95 21.23 -0.56
N PRO A 497 -4.71 21.40 -0.06
CA PRO A 497 -3.77 20.29 0.08
C PRO A 497 -4.29 19.11 0.91
N ARG A 498 -5.03 19.36 1.99
CA ARG A 498 -5.66 18.30 2.81
C ARG A 498 -6.71 17.55 2.00
N LEU A 499 -7.59 18.26 1.29
CA LEU A 499 -8.58 17.68 0.37
C LEU A 499 -7.89 16.85 -0.74
N PHE A 500 -6.87 17.41 -1.41
CA PHE A 500 -6.16 16.70 -2.47
C PHE A 500 -5.48 15.41 -1.95
N SER A 501 -4.93 15.44 -0.73
CA SER A 501 -4.31 14.25 -0.11
C SER A 501 -5.35 13.17 0.20
N ALA A 502 -6.49 13.54 0.77
CA ALA A 502 -7.57 12.60 1.08
C ALA A 502 -8.17 11.98 -0.20
N VAL A 503 -8.42 12.79 -1.24
CA VAL A 503 -8.91 12.29 -2.53
C VAL A 503 -7.86 11.39 -3.21
N ALA A 504 -6.58 11.74 -3.14
CA ALA A 504 -5.51 10.89 -3.66
C ALA A 504 -5.48 9.51 -2.97
N LEU A 505 -5.59 9.48 -1.64
CA LEU A 505 -5.66 8.25 -0.85
C LEU A 505 -6.86 7.37 -1.28
N LEU A 506 -8.07 7.96 -1.32
CA LEU A 506 -9.30 7.24 -1.64
C LEU A 506 -9.32 6.71 -3.08
N LEU A 507 -8.90 7.51 -4.06
CA LEU A 507 -8.79 7.07 -5.46
C LEU A 507 -7.72 5.97 -5.64
N SER A 508 -6.63 6.02 -4.88
CA SER A 508 -5.59 5.00 -4.93
C SER A 508 -6.09 3.65 -4.43
N PHE A 509 -6.94 3.65 -3.41
CA PHE A 509 -7.60 2.46 -2.88
C PHE A 509 -8.71 1.97 -3.81
N TYR A 510 -9.82 2.71 -3.97
CA TYR A 510 -10.98 2.24 -4.74
C TYR A 510 -10.73 2.09 -6.25
N GLY A 511 -9.77 2.84 -6.79
CA GLY A 511 -9.32 2.71 -8.18
C GLY A 511 -8.15 1.74 -8.37
N ALA A 512 -7.55 1.21 -7.30
CA ALA A 512 -6.32 0.41 -7.34
C ALA A 512 -5.20 1.03 -8.19
N LEU A 513 -5.08 2.37 -8.13
CA LEU A 513 -4.21 3.14 -9.00
C LEU A 513 -2.78 3.18 -8.48
N ARG A 514 -1.81 3.23 -9.40
CA ARG A 514 -0.40 3.47 -9.04
C ARG A 514 -0.22 4.93 -8.64
N ARG A 515 0.77 5.20 -7.78
CA ARG A 515 1.21 6.53 -7.36
C ARG A 515 1.35 7.52 -8.54
N GLY A 516 2.04 7.11 -9.60
CA GLY A 516 2.22 7.92 -10.81
C GLY A 516 0.97 8.05 -11.70
N GLU A 517 0.00 7.13 -11.61
CA GLU A 517 -1.28 7.24 -12.32
C GLU A 517 -2.14 8.33 -11.66
N ILE A 518 -2.20 8.35 -10.32
CA ILE A 518 -2.94 9.34 -9.54
C ILE A 518 -2.44 10.76 -9.78
N ILE A 519 -1.12 10.97 -9.72
CA ILE A 519 -0.58 12.34 -9.77
C ILE A 519 -0.74 12.99 -11.15
N ARG A 520 -0.91 12.20 -12.22
CA ARG A 520 -1.03 12.72 -13.59
C ARG A 520 -2.46 12.71 -14.11
N LEU A 521 -3.41 12.24 -13.32
CA LEU A 521 -4.83 12.22 -13.69
C LEU A 521 -5.31 13.66 -13.93
N ARG A 522 -5.98 13.91 -15.06
CA ARG A 522 -6.54 15.22 -15.40
C ARG A 522 -8.04 15.25 -15.14
N LEU A 523 -8.63 16.43 -15.13
CA LEU A 523 -10.08 16.58 -14.94
C LEU A 523 -10.89 15.79 -15.99
N ARG A 524 -10.49 15.86 -17.27
CA ARG A 524 -11.16 15.08 -18.34
C ARG A 524 -11.05 13.56 -18.20
N ASP A 525 -10.07 13.09 -17.42
CA ASP A 525 -9.85 11.66 -17.23
C ASP A 525 -10.78 11.10 -16.15
N VAL A 526 -11.59 11.93 -15.48
CA VAL A 526 -12.55 11.52 -14.43
C VAL A 526 -13.96 11.89 -14.86
N LEU A 527 -14.84 10.89 -14.97
CA LEU A 527 -16.23 11.08 -15.33
C LEU A 527 -17.13 10.42 -14.29
N SER A 528 -18.08 11.18 -13.72
CA SER A 528 -19.16 10.60 -12.93
C SER A 528 -20.14 9.89 -13.86
N THR A 529 -20.45 8.63 -13.57
CA THR A 529 -21.31 7.79 -14.42
C THR A 529 -22.67 7.49 -13.81
N SER A 530 -22.90 7.84 -12.54
CA SER A 530 -24.16 7.57 -11.85
C SER A 530 -24.88 8.83 -11.39
N LEU A 531 -26.22 8.75 -11.35
CA LEU A 531 -27.08 9.80 -10.82
C LEU A 531 -26.91 10.01 -9.32
N ASN A 532 -26.52 8.96 -8.58
CA ASN A 532 -26.24 9.02 -7.14
C ASN A 532 -24.82 9.50 -6.80
N GLY A 533 -23.98 9.78 -7.80
CA GLY A 533 -22.62 10.32 -7.60
C GLY A 533 -21.57 9.36 -7.04
N ALA A 534 -21.90 8.09 -6.78
CA ALA A 534 -20.98 7.11 -6.20
C ALA A 534 -20.10 6.35 -7.22
N GLN A 535 -20.38 6.48 -8.53
CA GLN A 535 -19.69 5.75 -9.59
C GLN A 535 -18.89 6.68 -10.49
N PHE A 536 -17.66 6.29 -10.78
CA PHE A 536 -16.74 7.06 -11.62
C PHE A 536 -16.06 6.17 -12.65
N ARG A 537 -15.78 6.72 -13.83
CA ARG A 537 -14.90 6.13 -14.85
C ARG A 537 -13.64 6.96 -14.96
N LEU A 538 -12.50 6.31 -14.79
CA LEU A 538 -11.17 6.90 -14.87
C LEU A 538 -10.47 6.47 -16.17
N HIS A 539 -9.88 7.39 -16.91
CA HIS A 539 -9.09 7.10 -18.11
C HIS A 539 -7.60 7.20 -17.80
N ILE A 540 -6.94 6.05 -17.67
CA ILE A 540 -5.51 5.97 -17.40
C ILE A 540 -4.78 5.95 -18.74
N THR A 541 -4.09 7.03 -19.07
CA THR A 541 -3.47 7.23 -20.39
C THR A 541 -2.14 7.98 -20.27
N GLU A 542 -1.38 8.02 -21.37
CA GLU A 542 -0.23 8.90 -21.51
C GLU A 542 -0.65 10.39 -21.40
N THR A 543 0.19 11.17 -20.72
CA THR A 543 0.03 12.61 -20.56
C THR A 543 1.36 13.32 -20.84
N CYS A 544 1.33 14.66 -20.92
CA CYS A 544 2.56 15.46 -21.03
C CYS A 544 3.52 15.29 -19.83
N GLU A 545 3.04 14.72 -18.72
CA GLU A 545 3.83 14.44 -17.51
C GLU A 545 4.34 12.99 -17.45
N GLY A 546 4.04 12.16 -18.46
CA GLY A 546 4.68 10.88 -18.73
C GLY A 546 3.74 9.79 -19.24
N THR A 547 4.31 8.60 -19.40
CA THR A 547 3.66 7.42 -20.02
C THR A 547 3.10 6.43 -19.00
N THR A 548 2.25 5.50 -19.44
CA THR A 548 1.82 4.35 -18.63
C THR A 548 2.90 3.27 -18.60
N LYS A 549 2.94 2.43 -17.55
CA LYS A 549 3.99 1.39 -17.38
C LYS A 549 4.07 0.41 -18.56
N SER A 550 2.94 0.13 -19.21
CA SER A 550 2.85 -0.76 -20.38
C SER A 550 2.86 -0.01 -21.72
N GLY A 551 2.84 1.33 -21.71
CA GLY A 551 2.60 2.15 -22.91
C GLY A 551 1.17 2.08 -23.44
N GLN A 552 0.24 1.39 -22.76
CA GLN A 552 -1.17 1.28 -23.17
C GLN A 552 -2.09 2.04 -22.21
N SER A 553 -3.20 2.56 -22.75
CA SER A 553 -4.27 3.21 -21.98
C SER A 553 -5.33 2.20 -21.55
N ARG A 554 -6.03 2.49 -20.45
CA ARG A 554 -7.14 1.66 -19.95
C ARG A 554 -8.20 2.49 -19.23
N TYR A 555 -9.42 1.99 -19.20
CA TYR A 555 -10.49 2.53 -18.35
C TYR A 555 -10.59 1.76 -17.05
N VAL A 556 -10.66 2.49 -15.95
CA VAL A 556 -10.89 1.94 -14.61
C VAL A 556 -12.24 2.44 -14.13
N HIS A 557 -13.16 1.52 -13.86
CA HIS A 557 -14.46 1.82 -13.28
C HIS A 557 -14.34 1.78 -11.76
N VAL A 558 -14.94 2.72 -11.05
CA VAL A 558 -14.77 2.91 -9.61
C VAL A 558 -16.13 3.09 -8.95
N VAL A 559 -16.32 2.40 -7.83
CA VAL A 559 -17.44 2.59 -6.90
C VAL A 559 -16.84 2.89 -5.55
N MET A 560 -17.37 3.90 -4.86
CA MET A 560 -16.94 4.31 -3.53
C MET A 560 -18.16 4.41 -2.61
N PRO A 561 -17.98 4.25 -1.28
CA PRO A 561 -18.98 4.68 -0.31
C PRO A 561 -19.30 6.16 -0.50
N THR A 562 -20.54 6.55 -0.21
CA THR A 562 -21.06 7.90 -0.47
C THR A 562 -20.18 8.98 0.17
N CYS A 563 -19.69 8.76 1.40
CA CYS A 563 -18.81 9.70 2.09
C CYS A 563 -17.48 9.99 1.36
N ALA A 564 -16.90 8.98 0.71
CA ALA A 564 -15.70 9.14 -0.12
C ALA A 564 -16.04 9.76 -1.48
N ALA A 565 -17.14 9.33 -2.10
CA ALA A 565 -17.61 9.87 -3.37
C ALA A 565 -17.91 11.38 -3.30
N ASN A 566 -18.52 11.82 -2.21
CA ASN A 566 -18.87 13.22 -1.95
C ASN A 566 -17.63 14.14 -1.89
N LEU A 567 -16.49 13.66 -1.37
CA LEU A 567 -15.23 14.41 -1.42
C LEU A 567 -14.70 14.59 -2.84
N LEU A 568 -14.73 13.53 -3.66
CA LEU A 568 -14.29 13.60 -5.06
C LEU A 568 -15.22 14.51 -5.86
N THR A 569 -16.53 14.40 -5.68
CA THR A 569 -17.51 15.30 -6.30
C THR A 569 -17.27 16.75 -5.89
N ALA A 570 -17.04 17.03 -4.61
CA ALA A 570 -16.70 18.38 -4.16
C ALA A 570 -15.42 18.93 -4.81
N LEU A 571 -14.39 18.09 -5.01
CA LEU A 571 -13.19 18.48 -5.73
C LEU A 571 -13.47 18.82 -7.21
N LEU A 572 -14.27 17.99 -7.89
CA LEU A 572 -14.66 18.23 -9.28
C LEU A 572 -15.48 19.52 -9.42
N GLU A 573 -16.37 19.80 -8.45
CA GLU A 573 -17.13 21.06 -8.38
C GLU A 573 -16.21 22.28 -8.19
N ILE A 574 -15.25 22.20 -7.25
CA ILE A 574 -14.25 23.26 -7.01
C ILE A 574 -13.44 23.59 -8.27
N LYS A 575 -13.16 22.59 -9.12
CA LYS A 575 -12.35 22.73 -10.34
C LYS A 575 -13.19 22.75 -11.62
N ARG A 576 -14.50 22.94 -11.53
CA ARG A 576 -15.42 22.83 -12.68
C ARG A 576 -15.12 23.83 -13.81
N THR A 577 -14.55 24.98 -13.48
CA THR A 577 -14.20 26.06 -14.42
C THR A 577 -12.81 25.91 -15.04
N CYS A 578 -11.99 24.96 -14.57
CA CYS A 578 -10.65 24.71 -15.10
C CYS A 578 -10.68 24.14 -16.52
N ASP A 579 -9.57 24.33 -17.25
CA ASP A 579 -9.32 23.61 -18.50
C ASP A 579 -9.30 22.08 -18.26
N PRO A 580 -9.92 21.26 -19.15
CA PRO A 580 -10.00 19.81 -18.96
C PRO A 580 -8.64 19.08 -18.94
N ASN A 581 -7.59 19.68 -19.49
CA ASN A 581 -6.22 19.14 -19.46
C ASN A 581 -5.52 19.39 -18.12
N THR A 582 -6.06 20.27 -17.27
CA THR A 582 -5.50 20.58 -15.96
C THR A 582 -5.47 19.32 -15.07
N PRO A 583 -4.41 19.11 -14.27
CA PRO A 583 -4.38 18.00 -13.35
C PRO A 583 -5.52 18.05 -12.33
N LEU A 584 -6.07 16.88 -11.99
CA LEU A 584 -7.14 16.74 -10.99
C LEU A 584 -6.68 17.26 -9.63
N LEU A 585 -5.49 16.87 -9.21
CA LEU A 585 -4.88 17.27 -7.95
C LEU A 585 -3.92 18.44 -8.19
N GLY A 586 -4.07 19.53 -7.44
CA GLY A 586 -3.16 20.67 -7.43
C GLY A 586 -3.67 21.94 -8.10
N PHE A 587 -2.82 22.97 -8.03
CA PHE A 587 -3.06 24.28 -8.65
C PHE A 587 -2.72 24.27 -10.15
N GLU A 588 -3.31 25.20 -10.91
CA GLU A 588 -2.92 25.39 -12.31
C GLU A 588 -1.45 25.84 -12.40
N GLY A 589 -0.70 25.27 -13.35
CA GLY A 589 0.74 25.52 -13.50
C GLY A 589 1.62 24.90 -12.40
N GLU A 590 1.05 24.11 -11.48
CA GLU A 590 1.83 23.45 -10.44
C GLU A 590 2.61 22.24 -10.98
N SER A 591 3.94 22.26 -10.79
CA SER A 591 4.81 21.15 -11.19
C SER A 591 4.45 19.84 -10.49
N ARG A 592 4.53 18.71 -11.21
CA ARG A 592 4.36 17.34 -10.66
C ARG A 592 5.12 17.10 -9.35
N ASN A 593 6.39 17.49 -9.26
CA ASN A 593 7.21 17.29 -8.05
C ASN A 593 6.68 18.08 -6.83
N SER A 594 6.03 19.21 -7.04
CA SER A 594 5.35 19.93 -5.97
C SER A 594 4.17 19.11 -5.45
N ARG A 595 3.37 18.55 -6.36
CA ARG A 595 2.17 17.76 -6.03
C ARG A 595 2.51 16.46 -5.33
N GLU A 596 3.56 15.76 -5.76
CA GLU A 596 4.05 14.56 -5.07
C GLU A 596 4.45 14.87 -3.61
N ARG A 597 5.14 16.00 -3.39
CA ARG A 597 5.59 16.43 -2.05
C ARG A 597 4.47 16.91 -1.15
N HIS A 598 3.47 17.61 -1.67
CA HIS A 598 2.45 18.24 -0.84
C HIS A 598 1.15 17.43 -0.74
N TYR A 599 0.94 16.42 -1.60
CA TYR A 599 -0.31 15.64 -1.61
C TYR A 599 -0.10 14.14 -1.41
N LEU A 600 0.92 13.51 -2.02
CA LEU A 600 1.15 12.07 -1.86
C LEU A 600 2.06 11.73 -0.67
N TYR A 601 3.02 12.59 -0.36
CA TYR A 601 3.86 12.42 0.81
C TYR A 601 3.06 12.48 2.13
N PRO A 602 2.11 13.42 2.34
CA PRO A 602 1.24 13.38 3.51
C PRO A 602 0.43 12.10 3.64
N VAL A 603 -0.05 11.52 2.53
CA VAL A 603 -0.70 10.21 2.54
C VAL A 603 0.26 9.16 3.11
N THR A 604 1.50 9.15 2.65
CA THR A 604 2.53 8.23 3.16
C THR A 604 2.83 8.46 4.64
N GLN A 605 2.87 9.72 5.10
CA GLN A 605 3.02 10.05 6.52
C GLN A 605 1.86 9.50 7.36
N ALA A 606 0.62 9.70 6.92
CA ALA A 606 -0.57 9.22 7.63
C ALA A 606 -0.59 7.69 7.72
N LEU A 607 -0.33 7.00 6.61
CA LEU A 607 -0.28 5.53 6.59
C LEU A 607 0.78 4.98 7.53
N LYS A 608 1.99 5.54 7.52
CA LYS A 608 3.07 5.09 8.42
C LYS A 608 2.78 5.42 9.89
N ALA A 609 2.20 6.58 10.16
CA ALA A 609 1.83 6.99 11.50
C ALA A 609 0.77 6.07 12.14
N LEU A 610 -0.19 5.61 11.34
CA LEU A 610 -1.30 4.78 11.81
C LEU A 610 -0.95 3.28 11.83
N TYR A 611 -0.21 2.80 10.82
CA TYR A 611 -0.05 1.36 10.55
C TYR A 611 1.41 0.88 10.56
N GLY A 612 2.36 1.77 10.81
CA GLY A 612 3.77 1.46 10.98
C GLY A 612 4.63 1.74 9.74
N ASN A 613 5.94 1.84 9.95
CA ASN A 613 6.91 2.29 8.94
C ASN A 613 7.02 1.36 7.72
N GLN A 614 6.59 0.11 7.82
CA GLN A 614 6.57 -0.85 6.71
C GLN A 614 5.47 -0.54 5.68
N VAL A 615 4.43 0.20 6.06
CA VAL A 615 3.32 0.54 5.13
C VAL A 615 3.76 1.62 4.15
N ARG A 616 3.35 1.48 2.88
CA ARG A 616 3.73 2.30 1.73
C ARG A 616 2.48 2.72 0.96
N PHE A 617 2.61 3.77 0.15
CA PHE A 617 1.51 4.20 -0.72
C PHE A 617 1.04 3.08 -1.67
N HIS A 618 1.96 2.23 -2.14
CA HIS A 618 1.61 1.14 -3.05
C HIS A 618 0.66 0.11 -2.42
N HIS A 619 0.65 -0.06 -1.08
CA HIS A 619 -0.27 -0.96 -0.37
C HIS A 619 -1.73 -0.61 -0.56
N LEU A 620 -2.06 0.65 -0.88
CA LEU A 620 -3.42 1.05 -1.27
C LEU A 620 -3.89 0.32 -2.54
N ARG A 621 -2.99 0.11 -3.50
CA ARG A 621 -3.28 -0.65 -4.73
C ARG A 621 -3.46 -2.14 -4.44
N HIS A 622 -2.66 -2.72 -3.54
CA HIS A 622 -2.85 -4.12 -3.10
C HIS A 622 -4.22 -4.30 -2.48
N SER A 623 -4.57 -3.40 -1.56
CA SER A 623 -5.84 -3.40 -0.85
C SER A 623 -7.03 -3.21 -1.80
N GLY A 624 -6.94 -2.29 -2.75
CA GLY A 624 -7.95 -2.06 -3.79
C GLY A 624 -8.12 -3.24 -4.76
N ALA A 625 -7.03 -3.87 -5.18
CA ALA A 625 -7.06 -5.06 -6.03
C ALA A 625 -7.70 -6.26 -5.30
N HIS A 626 -7.48 -6.37 -4.00
CA HIS A 626 -8.13 -7.36 -3.16
C HIS A 626 -9.64 -7.14 -3.09
N LEU A 627 -10.08 -5.92 -2.77
CA LEU A 627 -11.51 -5.56 -2.74
C LEU A 627 -12.19 -5.81 -4.10
N LEU A 628 -11.56 -5.40 -5.20
CA LEU A 628 -12.05 -5.66 -6.56
C LEU A 628 -12.26 -7.17 -6.83
N THR A 629 -11.34 -8.00 -6.33
CA THR A 629 -11.42 -9.45 -6.50
C THR A 629 -12.55 -10.04 -5.67
N LEU A 630 -12.72 -9.58 -4.42
CA LEU A 630 -13.85 -9.96 -3.58
C LEU A 630 -15.17 -9.61 -4.26
N GLN A 631 -15.32 -8.37 -4.75
CA GLN A 631 -16.52 -7.91 -5.47
C GLN A 631 -16.84 -8.78 -6.69
N GLY A 632 -15.82 -9.14 -7.48
CA GLY A 632 -15.99 -9.99 -8.66
C GLY A 632 -16.44 -11.40 -8.30
N LEU A 633 -15.87 -12.00 -7.25
CA LEU A 633 -16.26 -13.33 -6.77
C LEU A 633 -17.62 -13.32 -6.07
N SER A 634 -17.97 -12.25 -5.35
CA SER A 634 -19.31 -12.07 -4.78
C SER A 634 -20.38 -12.09 -5.86
N LEU A 635 -20.13 -11.39 -6.97
CA LEU A 635 -20.99 -11.39 -8.13
C LEU A 635 -21.09 -12.78 -8.78
N ALA A 636 -19.97 -13.47 -8.95
CA ALA A 636 -19.93 -14.76 -9.63
C ALA A 636 -20.55 -15.91 -8.81
N CYS A 637 -20.37 -15.88 -7.50
CA CYS A 637 -20.87 -16.90 -6.59
C CYS A 637 -22.25 -16.54 -6.01
N GLY A 638 -22.78 -15.35 -6.28
CA GLY A 638 -24.00 -14.84 -5.64
C GLY A 638 -23.88 -14.74 -4.12
N PHE A 639 -22.67 -14.44 -3.62
CA PHE A 639 -22.33 -14.44 -2.20
C PHE A 639 -22.04 -13.02 -1.71
N TYR A 640 -22.87 -12.51 -0.80
CA TYR A 640 -22.77 -11.12 -0.29
C TYR A 640 -22.74 -11.03 1.24
N GLU A 641 -22.77 -12.17 1.94
CA GLU A 641 -22.74 -12.25 3.41
C GLU A 641 -21.32 -12.48 3.92
N HIS A 642 -20.45 -11.49 3.73
CA HIS A 642 -19.06 -11.58 4.16
C HIS A 642 -18.92 -11.41 5.66
N SER A 643 -18.12 -12.28 6.29
CA SER A 643 -17.79 -12.22 7.72
C SER A 643 -16.37 -11.73 7.95
N GLY A 644 -16.13 -11.08 9.10
CA GLY A 644 -14.81 -10.56 9.46
C GLY A 644 -14.33 -9.49 8.49
N VAL A 645 -15.27 -8.71 7.95
CA VAL A 645 -15.02 -7.51 7.13
C VAL A 645 -15.55 -6.30 7.88
N ASP A 646 -14.85 -5.18 7.74
CA ASP A 646 -15.28 -3.91 8.32
C ASP A 646 -16.56 -3.38 7.66
N VAL A 647 -17.20 -2.38 8.28
CA VAL A 647 -18.51 -1.89 7.86
C VAL A 647 -18.47 -1.32 6.43
N LEU A 648 -17.41 -0.58 6.10
CA LEU A 648 -17.25 0.06 4.78
C LEU A 648 -16.90 -0.96 3.70
N SER A 649 -16.10 -1.98 4.01
CA SER A 649 -15.89 -3.10 3.08
C SER A 649 -17.18 -3.87 2.85
N SER A 650 -17.99 -4.10 3.89
CA SER A 650 -19.30 -4.76 3.79
C SER A 650 -20.25 -4.00 2.86
N GLU A 651 -20.32 -2.66 2.97
CA GLU A 651 -21.09 -1.79 2.07
C GLU A 651 -20.69 -2.01 0.60
N MET A 652 -19.39 -2.13 0.35
CA MET A 652 -18.82 -2.33 -0.99
C MET A 652 -18.94 -3.75 -1.52
N LEU A 653 -19.35 -4.70 -0.69
CA LEU A 653 -19.58 -6.10 -1.05
C LEU A 653 -21.07 -6.46 -1.14
N THR A 654 -21.96 -5.48 -1.04
CA THR A 654 -23.38 -5.68 -1.31
C THR A 654 -23.64 -6.00 -2.78
N LYS A 655 -24.76 -6.68 -3.08
CA LYS A 655 -25.17 -6.97 -4.46
C LYS A 655 -25.15 -5.73 -5.36
N ALA A 656 -25.76 -4.64 -4.89
CA ALA A 656 -25.83 -3.38 -5.63
C ALA A 656 -24.45 -2.76 -5.89
N ALA A 657 -23.53 -2.78 -4.92
CA ALA A 657 -22.18 -2.24 -5.09
C ALA A 657 -21.36 -3.09 -6.08
N CYS A 658 -21.46 -4.42 -6.00
CA CYS A 658 -20.79 -5.36 -6.90
C CYS A 658 -21.29 -5.21 -8.35
N GLU A 659 -22.62 -5.13 -8.54
CA GLU A 659 -23.21 -4.89 -9.87
C GLU A 659 -22.81 -3.53 -10.43
N ALA A 660 -22.85 -2.48 -9.62
CA ALA A 660 -22.37 -1.15 -10.01
C ALA A 660 -20.90 -1.16 -10.43
N ARG A 661 -20.06 -1.91 -9.70
CA ARG A 661 -18.62 -2.01 -9.98
C ARG A 661 -18.33 -2.64 -11.34
N PHE A 662 -19.11 -3.65 -11.73
CA PHE A 662 -18.97 -4.38 -12.98
C PHE A 662 -20.00 -3.99 -14.04
N ALA A 663 -20.76 -2.90 -13.84
CA ALA A 663 -21.81 -2.47 -14.77
C ALA A 663 -21.32 -2.28 -16.20
N PHE A 664 -20.05 -1.87 -16.37
CA PHE A 664 -19.40 -1.72 -17.68
C PHE A 664 -19.23 -3.04 -18.45
N TRP A 665 -19.19 -4.18 -17.74
CA TRP A 665 -19.03 -5.51 -18.32
C TRP A 665 -20.38 -6.24 -18.41
N LEU A 666 -21.23 -6.06 -17.39
CA LEU A 666 -22.59 -6.61 -17.37
C LEU A 666 -23.46 -5.99 -18.45
N GLU A 667 -23.31 -4.68 -18.71
CA GLU A 667 -24.07 -3.94 -19.73
C GLU A 667 -25.60 -4.08 -19.52
N GLY A 668 -26.04 -4.12 -18.26
CA GLY A 668 -27.45 -4.27 -17.87
C GLY A 668 -27.96 -5.71 -17.82
N ARG A 669 -27.12 -6.70 -18.10
CA ARG A 669 -27.43 -8.14 -17.96
C ARG A 669 -27.18 -8.64 -16.54
N GLU A 670 -27.85 -9.73 -16.18
CA GLU A 670 -27.51 -10.48 -14.97
C GLU A 670 -26.17 -11.20 -15.17
N PHE A 671 -25.41 -11.44 -14.09
CA PHE A 671 -24.09 -12.09 -14.20
C PHE A 671 -24.18 -13.48 -14.85
N SER A 672 -25.26 -14.22 -14.61
CA SER A 672 -25.50 -15.55 -15.20
C SER A 672 -25.60 -15.54 -16.73
N GLU A 673 -25.79 -14.38 -17.35
CA GLU A 673 -25.87 -14.18 -18.80
C GLU A 673 -24.51 -13.78 -19.42
N VAL A 674 -23.48 -13.69 -18.60
CA VAL A 674 -22.12 -13.29 -19.00
C VAL A 674 -21.18 -14.49 -18.85
N ASN A 675 -20.13 -14.55 -19.68
CA ASN A 675 -19.11 -15.59 -19.59
C ASN A 675 -18.25 -15.39 -18.33
N ASP A 676 -18.62 -16.06 -17.25
CA ASP A 676 -17.95 -16.08 -15.95
C ASP A 676 -16.46 -16.48 -16.03
N GLY A 677 -16.09 -17.28 -17.03
CA GLY A 677 -14.72 -17.66 -17.33
C GLY A 677 -13.78 -16.49 -17.65
N LEU A 678 -14.32 -15.31 -17.99
CA LEU A 678 -13.54 -14.08 -18.25
C LEU A 678 -13.33 -13.22 -17.00
N LEU A 679 -13.96 -13.54 -15.85
CA LEU A 679 -13.94 -12.68 -14.67
C LEU A 679 -12.53 -12.26 -14.24
N LEU A 680 -11.60 -13.22 -14.14
CA LEU A 680 -10.23 -12.96 -13.71
C LEU A 680 -9.44 -12.12 -14.72
N ASP A 681 -9.77 -12.22 -16.01
CA ASP A 681 -9.18 -11.41 -17.06
C ASP A 681 -9.74 -9.98 -17.00
N VAL A 682 -11.05 -9.81 -16.80
CA VAL A 682 -11.70 -8.51 -16.60
C VAL A 682 -11.13 -7.78 -15.37
N ILE A 683 -10.93 -8.49 -14.25
CA ILE A 683 -10.26 -7.94 -13.06
C ILE A 683 -8.81 -7.52 -13.39
N SER A 684 -8.09 -8.37 -14.12
CA SER A 684 -6.70 -8.10 -14.50
C SER A 684 -6.59 -6.87 -15.42
N ASP A 685 -7.52 -6.70 -16.36
CA ASP A 685 -7.59 -5.55 -17.26
C ASP A 685 -7.84 -4.24 -16.51
N GLN A 686 -8.74 -4.22 -15.52
CA GLN A 686 -8.95 -3.05 -14.65
C GLN A 686 -7.65 -2.64 -13.92
N LEU A 687 -6.81 -3.61 -13.54
CA LEU A 687 -5.51 -3.37 -12.91
C LEU A 687 -4.37 -3.07 -13.91
N GLY A 688 -4.61 -3.27 -15.21
CA GLY A 688 -3.62 -3.16 -16.27
C GLY A 688 -2.59 -4.29 -16.25
N HIS A 689 -3.02 -5.50 -15.91
CA HIS A 689 -2.21 -6.72 -15.96
C HIS A 689 -2.65 -7.60 -17.13
N ARG A 690 -1.68 -8.13 -17.88
CA ARG A 690 -1.95 -9.05 -18.99
C ARG A 690 -2.43 -10.43 -18.52
N TYR A 691 -2.07 -10.83 -17.31
CA TYR A 691 -2.35 -12.16 -16.79
C TYR A 691 -2.76 -12.12 -15.32
N TYR A 692 -3.75 -12.94 -14.98
CA TYR A 692 -4.18 -13.14 -13.59
C TYR A 692 -3.03 -13.56 -12.66
N ALA A 693 -2.06 -14.34 -13.15
CA ALA A 693 -0.91 -14.76 -12.35
C ALA A 693 -0.13 -13.57 -11.74
N THR A 694 -0.07 -12.45 -12.45
CA THR A 694 0.52 -11.19 -11.93
C THR A 694 -0.39 -10.55 -10.90
N THR A 695 -1.69 -10.48 -11.14
CA THR A 695 -2.69 -9.99 -10.17
C THR A 695 -2.60 -10.77 -8.86
N ARG A 696 -2.64 -12.10 -8.94
CA ARG A 696 -2.56 -13.00 -7.79
C ARG A 696 -1.28 -12.79 -6.99
N LEU A 697 -0.12 -13.06 -7.60
CA LEU A 697 1.14 -13.08 -6.88
C LEU A 697 1.46 -11.72 -6.26
N CYS A 698 1.21 -10.64 -7.00
CA CYS A 698 1.60 -9.32 -6.55
C CYS A 698 0.57 -8.69 -5.63
N TYR A 699 -0.72 -9.03 -5.70
CA TYR A 699 -1.77 -8.24 -5.02
C TYR A 699 -2.76 -9.06 -4.18
N LEU A 700 -2.90 -10.36 -4.41
CA LEU A 700 -3.81 -11.23 -3.64
C LEU A 700 -3.04 -12.00 -2.56
N HIS A 701 -2.82 -11.30 -1.46
CA HIS A 701 -2.04 -11.79 -0.31
C HIS A 701 -2.88 -12.66 0.61
N GLY A 702 -2.29 -13.76 1.07
CA GLY A 702 -3.02 -14.81 1.78
C GLY A 702 -4.09 -15.50 0.92
N ILE A 703 -4.74 -16.52 1.47
CA ILE A 703 -5.84 -17.23 0.79
C ILE A 703 -7.01 -17.56 1.75
N GLU A 704 -6.96 -17.05 2.99
CA GLU A 704 -7.98 -17.21 4.02
C GLU A 704 -9.35 -16.58 3.69
N TRP A 705 -9.37 -15.68 2.71
CA TRP A 705 -10.56 -14.98 2.26
C TRP A 705 -11.36 -15.75 1.21
N LEU A 706 -10.75 -16.74 0.54
CA LEU A 706 -11.35 -17.46 -0.59
C LEU A 706 -12.40 -18.51 -0.19
N PRO A 707 -12.25 -19.29 0.91
CA PRO A 707 -13.16 -20.39 1.18
C PRO A 707 -14.63 -20.02 1.37
N GLN A 708 -14.91 -18.83 1.89
CA GLN A 708 -16.28 -18.37 2.16
C GLN A 708 -17.20 -18.37 0.93
N PHE A 709 -16.65 -18.24 -0.28
CA PHE A 709 -17.43 -18.21 -1.53
C PHE A 709 -17.95 -19.59 -1.95
N PHE A 710 -17.32 -20.66 -1.46
CA PHE A 710 -17.60 -22.05 -1.86
C PHE A 710 -18.07 -22.92 -0.68
N SER A 711 -17.93 -22.42 0.56
CA SER A 711 -18.36 -23.13 1.76
C SER A 711 -19.88 -23.07 1.93
N GLN A 712 -20.51 -24.24 2.04
CA GLN A 712 -21.92 -24.33 2.40
C GLN A 712 -22.13 -24.34 3.92
N PRO A 713 -23.21 -23.72 4.44
CA PRO A 713 -23.60 -23.85 5.83
C PRO A 713 -23.79 -25.31 6.24
N ARG A 714 -23.41 -25.65 7.47
CA ARG A 714 -23.46 -27.02 7.99
C ARG A 714 -24.46 -27.13 9.13
N ALA A 715 -25.13 -28.28 9.20
CA ALA A 715 -26.09 -28.59 10.25
C ALA A 715 -25.38 -29.22 11.46
N TYR A 716 -25.47 -28.59 12.62
CA TYR A 716 -24.87 -29.04 13.87
C TYR A 716 -25.93 -29.48 14.87
N SER A 717 -25.72 -30.64 15.51
CA SER A 717 -26.53 -31.01 16.67
C SER A 717 -26.19 -30.12 17.88
N ARG A 718 -27.11 -30.03 18.84
CA ARG A 718 -26.82 -29.36 20.12
C ARG A 718 -25.57 -29.91 20.79
N ARG A 719 -25.36 -31.24 20.76
CA ARG A 719 -24.17 -31.88 21.35
C ARG A 719 -22.89 -31.45 20.65
N ALA A 720 -22.91 -31.35 19.32
CA ALA A 720 -21.77 -30.84 18.56
C ALA A 720 -21.43 -29.39 18.93
N LEU A 721 -22.45 -28.52 19.03
CA LEU A 721 -22.24 -27.12 19.43
C LEU A 721 -21.73 -27.00 20.87
N GLU A 722 -22.27 -27.77 21.82
CA GLU A 722 -21.75 -27.83 23.18
C GLU A 722 -20.30 -28.34 23.23
N ALA A 723 -19.94 -29.31 22.38
CA ALA A 723 -18.58 -29.82 22.27
C ALA A 723 -17.61 -28.79 21.67
N LEU A 724 -18.05 -27.92 20.76
CA LEU A 724 -17.21 -26.88 20.13
C LEU A 724 -17.12 -25.61 20.97
N LEU A 725 -18.25 -25.06 21.42
CA LEU A 725 -18.36 -23.75 22.07
C LEU A 725 -18.34 -23.82 23.60
N GLY A 726 -18.72 -24.97 24.16
CA GLY A 726 -19.04 -25.12 25.59
C GLY A 726 -20.51 -24.82 25.89
N LYS A 727 -21.01 -25.34 27.02
CA LYS A 727 -22.43 -25.25 27.40
C LYS A 727 -22.99 -23.80 27.45
N PRO A 728 -22.33 -22.82 28.09
CA PRO A 728 -22.88 -21.47 28.20
C PRO A 728 -23.00 -20.77 26.85
N ALA A 729 -21.94 -20.83 26.03
CA ALA A 729 -21.93 -20.22 24.71
C ALA A 729 -22.93 -20.90 23.75
N CYS A 730 -23.05 -22.23 23.81
CA CYS A 730 -24.08 -22.95 23.05
C CYS A 730 -25.50 -22.51 23.44
N ALA A 731 -25.80 -22.36 24.74
CA ALA A 731 -27.12 -21.91 25.19
C ALA A 731 -27.45 -20.50 24.66
N PHE A 732 -26.47 -19.59 24.67
CA PHE A 732 -26.61 -18.25 24.08
C PHE A 732 -26.91 -18.32 22.58
N VAL A 733 -26.12 -19.07 21.78
CA VAL A 733 -26.34 -19.20 20.34
C VAL A 733 -27.73 -19.74 20.03
N LEU A 734 -28.17 -20.76 20.75
CA LEU A 734 -29.50 -21.37 20.56
C LEU A 734 -30.65 -20.45 20.99
N SER A 735 -30.40 -19.47 21.87
CA SER A 735 -31.40 -18.45 22.23
C SER A 735 -31.55 -17.32 21.21
N LEU A 736 -30.64 -17.20 20.24
CA LEU A 736 -30.74 -16.15 19.23
C LEU A 736 -31.99 -16.38 18.36
N PRO A 737 -32.81 -15.33 18.07
CA PRO A 737 -34.08 -15.50 17.37
C PRO A 737 -33.98 -16.28 16.05
N LYS A 738 -32.94 -16.01 15.25
CA LYS A 738 -32.69 -16.71 13.98
C LYS A 738 -32.41 -18.22 14.15
N MET A 739 -31.80 -18.61 15.27
CA MET A 739 -31.43 -20.00 15.56
C MET A 739 -32.56 -20.74 16.28
N ALA A 740 -33.28 -20.05 17.17
CA ALA A 740 -34.43 -20.59 17.90
C ALA A 740 -35.54 -21.04 16.92
N VAL A 741 -35.79 -20.27 15.86
CA VAL A 741 -36.77 -20.62 14.81
C VAL A 741 -36.39 -21.88 14.02
N GLN A 742 -35.10 -22.24 13.96
CA GLN A 742 -34.65 -23.47 13.30
C GLN A 742 -34.86 -24.73 14.14
N GLN A 743 -35.20 -24.59 15.44
CA GLN A 743 -35.47 -25.73 16.29
C GLN A 743 -36.94 -26.17 16.17
N PRO A 744 -37.22 -27.44 15.85
CA PRO A 744 -38.58 -27.97 15.93
C PRO A 744 -39.03 -27.95 17.41
N ASN A 745 -40.31 -27.60 17.65
CA ASN A 745 -41.01 -27.46 18.94
C ASN A 745 -40.23 -27.78 20.22
N HIS A 746 -40.24 -26.82 21.16
CA HIS A 746 -39.61 -26.82 22.49
C HIS A 746 -39.77 -28.09 23.35
N ASP A 747 -40.70 -29.00 23.03
CA ASP A 747 -41.04 -30.20 23.81
C ASP A 747 -40.29 -31.48 23.39
N ASP A 748 -39.52 -31.45 22.29
CA ASP A 748 -38.78 -32.65 21.85
C ASP A 748 -37.45 -32.81 22.62
N SER A 749 -37.57 -33.37 23.83
CA SER A 749 -36.47 -33.72 24.74
C SER A 749 -35.48 -34.77 24.18
N SER A 750 -35.67 -35.23 22.94
CA SER A 750 -34.81 -36.20 22.24
C SER A 750 -33.44 -35.64 21.82
N GLY A 751 -33.24 -34.31 21.83
CA GLY A 751 -31.94 -33.69 21.52
C GLY A 751 -31.50 -33.80 20.06
N ASN A 752 -32.42 -34.15 19.15
CA ASN A 752 -32.16 -34.36 17.72
C ASN A 752 -32.28 -33.11 16.84
N GLY A 753 -32.69 -31.96 17.41
CA GLY A 753 -32.73 -30.69 16.67
C GLY A 753 -31.35 -30.27 16.18
N LYS A 754 -31.25 -29.96 14.88
CA LYS A 754 -30.02 -29.43 14.25
C LYS A 754 -30.21 -27.96 13.91
N VAL A 755 -29.15 -27.18 14.08
CA VAL A 755 -29.09 -25.77 13.67
C VAL A 755 -28.08 -25.63 12.56
N THR A 756 -28.44 -24.90 11.51
CA THR A 756 -27.56 -24.65 10.37
C THR A 756 -26.81 -23.35 10.57
N LEU A 757 -25.47 -23.45 10.55
CA LEU A 757 -24.56 -22.32 10.73
C LEU A 757 -23.50 -22.33 9.62
N SER A 758 -23.11 -21.16 9.15
CA SER A 758 -21.89 -21.02 8.36
C SER A 758 -20.64 -21.13 9.25
N ASP A 759 -19.51 -21.50 8.66
CA ASP A 759 -18.22 -21.55 9.38
C ASP A 759 -17.86 -20.18 9.98
N ALA A 760 -18.25 -19.10 9.29
CA ALA A 760 -18.12 -17.72 9.73
C ALA A 760 -18.90 -17.43 11.03
N GLN A 761 -20.20 -17.72 11.05
CA GLN A 761 -21.05 -17.53 12.22
C GLN A 761 -20.53 -18.35 13.41
N LEU A 762 -20.15 -19.60 13.16
CA LEU A 762 -19.61 -20.47 14.19
C LEU A 762 -18.25 -19.97 14.72
N THR A 763 -17.43 -19.35 13.87
CA THR A 763 -16.16 -18.73 14.26
C THR A 763 -16.37 -17.54 15.19
N GLU A 764 -17.31 -16.65 14.88
CA GLU A 764 -17.68 -15.52 15.75
C GLU A 764 -18.05 -16.00 17.16
N PHE A 765 -18.92 -17.01 17.25
CA PHE A 765 -19.30 -17.61 18.52
C PHE A 765 -18.15 -18.32 19.23
N LEU A 766 -17.24 -18.94 18.48
CA LEU A 766 -16.07 -19.60 19.06
C LEU A 766 -15.06 -18.58 19.62
N LEU A 767 -14.86 -17.45 18.95
CA LEU A 767 -13.93 -16.40 19.37
C LEU A 767 -14.36 -15.71 20.67
N ILE A 768 -15.67 -15.54 20.89
CA ILE A 768 -16.20 -15.01 22.16
C ILE A 768 -16.27 -16.05 23.29
N SER A 769 -16.07 -17.34 22.97
CA SER A 769 -16.07 -18.41 23.98
C SER A 769 -14.77 -18.41 24.82
N PRO A 770 -14.75 -19.07 25.99
CA PRO A 770 -13.53 -19.25 26.79
C PRO A 770 -12.39 -19.97 26.06
N PHE A 771 -12.69 -20.68 24.97
CA PHE A 771 -11.65 -21.26 24.12
C PHE A 771 -11.03 -20.22 23.20
N GLY A 772 -11.85 -19.35 22.60
CA GLY A 772 -11.40 -18.29 21.69
C GLY A 772 -10.39 -17.36 22.33
N SER A 773 -10.59 -16.99 23.60
CA SER A 773 -9.65 -16.16 24.37
C SER A 773 -8.27 -16.81 24.62
N THR A 774 -8.13 -18.12 24.39
CA THR A 774 -6.83 -18.81 24.49
C THR A 774 -6.05 -18.81 23.17
N LEU A 775 -6.67 -18.37 22.08
CA LEU A 775 -6.03 -18.32 20.76
C LEU A 775 -5.10 -17.09 20.64
N PRO A 776 -3.94 -17.21 19.98
CA PRO A 776 -3.05 -16.08 19.74
C PRO A 776 -3.74 -14.95 18.96
N ASN A 777 -3.44 -13.70 19.34
CA ASN A 777 -3.93 -12.46 18.71
C ASN A 777 -5.45 -12.20 18.81
N ALA A 778 -6.19 -12.95 19.64
CA ALA A 778 -7.64 -12.75 19.82
C ALA A 778 -8.02 -11.36 20.40
N ASP A 779 -7.12 -10.70 21.14
CA ASP A 779 -7.36 -9.36 21.70
C ASP A 779 -7.07 -8.22 20.71
N LEU A 780 -6.24 -8.47 19.68
CA LEU A 780 -5.88 -7.46 18.68
C LEU A 780 -7.01 -7.18 17.68
N SER A 781 -7.98 -8.09 17.54
CA SER A 781 -9.15 -7.89 16.67
C SER A 781 -10.21 -6.97 17.27
N LYS A 782 -10.11 -6.58 18.55
CA LYS A 782 -11.11 -5.76 19.25
C LYS A 782 -10.83 -4.26 19.28
N MET A 783 -9.78 -3.79 18.60
CA MET A 783 -9.34 -2.41 18.71
C MET A 783 -9.50 -1.67 17.39
N GLN A 784 -10.68 -1.07 17.20
CA GLN A 784 -10.84 0.32 16.80
C GLN A 784 -12.32 0.71 16.90
N SER A 785 -12.60 1.99 17.18
CA SER A 785 -13.96 2.52 17.06
C SER A 785 -14.40 2.47 15.59
N PRO A 786 -15.65 2.07 15.30
CA PRO A 786 -16.16 2.05 13.94
C PRO A 786 -16.16 3.47 13.37
N VAL A 787 -15.78 3.58 12.10
CA VAL A 787 -15.84 4.83 11.33
C VAL A 787 -17.30 5.24 11.15
N SER A 788 -17.57 6.55 11.10
CA SER A 788 -18.93 7.04 10.86
C SER A 788 -19.40 6.64 9.46
N THR A 789 -20.55 5.96 9.37
CA THR A 789 -21.21 5.61 8.10
C THR A 789 -22.08 6.75 7.55
N ASP A 790 -21.90 7.97 8.05
CA ASP A 790 -22.65 9.12 7.58
C ASP A 790 -22.08 9.62 6.25
N ASP A 791 -22.95 9.78 5.26
CA ASP A 791 -22.63 10.23 3.89
C ASP A 791 -21.84 11.55 3.84
N ASP A 792 -21.94 12.40 4.87
CA ASP A 792 -21.22 13.67 4.95
C ASP A 792 -20.07 13.68 5.96
N ALA A 793 -19.73 12.53 6.58
CA ALA A 793 -18.73 12.46 7.65
C ALA A 793 -17.40 13.14 7.27
N LEU A 794 -16.81 12.75 6.13
CA LEU A 794 -15.52 13.29 5.69
C LEU A 794 -15.60 14.77 5.27
N LEU A 795 -16.70 15.19 4.64
CA LEU A 795 -16.93 16.60 4.31
C LEU A 795 -17.08 17.45 5.56
N ARG A 796 -17.75 16.95 6.60
CA ARG A 796 -17.82 17.64 7.89
C ARG A 796 -16.47 17.72 8.57
N THR A 797 -15.66 16.67 8.53
CA THR A 797 -14.27 16.72 9.05
C THR A 797 -13.47 17.82 8.35
N LEU A 798 -13.57 17.93 7.02
CA LEU A 798 -12.94 19.01 6.25
C LEU A 798 -13.39 20.41 6.74
N ARG A 799 -14.68 20.59 7.03
CA ARG A 799 -15.27 21.87 7.50
C ARG A 799 -14.96 22.18 8.97
N ASN A 800 -15.00 21.19 9.85
CA ASN A 800 -14.86 21.36 11.30
C ASN A 800 -13.51 21.93 11.71
N VAL A 801 -12.44 21.64 10.96
CA VAL A 801 -11.12 22.21 11.25
C VAL A 801 -11.08 23.72 11.05
N GLU A 802 -11.85 24.28 10.11
CA GLU A 802 -11.93 25.73 9.95
C GLU A 802 -12.64 26.40 11.13
N TYR A 803 -13.61 25.72 11.73
CA TYR A 803 -14.36 26.21 12.89
C TYR A 803 -13.61 26.07 14.22
N ASN A 804 -12.82 25.00 14.39
CA ASN A 804 -12.22 24.65 15.68
C ASN A 804 -10.73 25.02 15.85
N ASN A 805 -9.96 25.25 14.77
CA ASN A 805 -8.51 25.50 14.90
C ASN A 805 -8.13 26.98 15.00
N GLN A 806 -7.41 27.27 16.09
CA GLN A 806 -6.60 28.46 16.30
C GLN A 806 -5.67 28.66 15.10
N TYR A 807 -5.77 29.81 14.42
CA TYR A 807 -4.96 30.20 13.26
C TYR A 807 -3.52 29.68 13.32
N PRO A 808 -3.01 28.98 12.27
CA PRO A 808 -1.66 28.42 12.28
C PRO A 808 -0.66 29.51 12.65
N LYS A 809 0.21 29.26 13.62
CA LYS A 809 1.16 30.27 14.09
C LYS A 809 2.52 30.04 13.47
N ILE A 810 3.13 31.12 13.00
CA ILE A 810 4.45 31.13 12.39
C ILE A 810 5.46 31.66 13.39
N THR A 811 6.60 31.00 13.45
CA THR A 811 7.76 31.41 14.24
C THR A 811 8.90 31.74 13.29
N PHE A 812 9.29 33.01 13.20
CA PHE A 812 10.31 33.47 12.25
C PHE A 812 11.75 33.11 12.69
N THR A 813 11.96 33.01 14.00
CA THR A 813 13.24 32.60 14.61
C THR A 813 12.97 31.78 15.88
N PRO A 814 13.88 30.91 16.33
CA PRO A 814 13.66 30.10 17.54
C PRO A 814 13.35 30.91 18.81
N ARG A 815 13.70 32.21 18.83
CA ARG A 815 13.48 33.13 19.96
C ARG A 815 12.25 34.05 19.78
N SER A 816 11.56 34.02 18.63
CA SER A 816 10.40 34.90 18.38
C SER A 816 9.11 34.28 18.91
N HIS A 817 8.20 35.12 19.42
CA HIS A 817 6.84 34.70 19.71
C HIS A 817 6.10 34.26 18.44
N PRO A 818 5.27 33.21 18.49
CA PRO A 818 4.47 32.77 17.36
C PRO A 818 3.43 33.84 16.96
N VAL A 819 3.29 34.10 15.67
CA VAL A 819 2.30 35.07 15.12
C VAL A 819 1.32 34.39 14.18
N PRO A 820 0.07 34.87 14.05
CA PRO A 820 -0.90 34.28 13.13
C PRO A 820 -0.42 34.30 11.67
N ALA A 821 -0.51 33.15 11.01
CA ALA A 821 -0.35 33.01 9.56
C ALA A 821 -1.53 33.63 8.82
N PHE A 822 -1.28 34.04 7.58
CA PHE A 822 -2.31 34.44 6.64
C PHE A 822 -3.00 33.20 6.08
N GLN A 823 -4.28 33.03 6.38
CA GLN A 823 -5.12 31.94 5.87
C GLN A 823 -6.15 32.50 4.91
N TRP A 824 -6.07 32.06 3.65
CA TRP A 824 -6.95 32.53 2.58
C TRP A 824 -7.84 31.45 1.98
N GLN A 825 -7.53 30.18 2.25
CA GLN A 825 -8.36 29.05 1.85
C GLN A 825 -9.43 28.83 2.93
N THR A 826 -10.55 29.54 2.79
CA THR A 826 -11.69 29.56 3.71
C THR A 826 -12.92 28.84 3.13
N GLU A 827 -13.90 28.49 3.97
CA GLU A 827 -15.19 27.96 3.51
C GLU A 827 -15.89 28.87 2.47
N ALA A 828 -15.80 30.18 2.66
CA ALA A 828 -16.36 31.16 1.73
C ALA A 828 -15.70 31.06 0.34
N LEU A 829 -14.38 30.82 0.30
CA LEU A 829 -13.67 30.57 -0.96
C LEU A 829 -14.14 29.28 -1.61
N VAL A 830 -14.22 28.19 -0.83
CA VAL A 830 -14.68 26.90 -1.35
C VAL A 830 -16.09 27.01 -1.91
N THR A 831 -16.98 27.71 -1.22
CA THR A 831 -18.37 27.93 -1.66
C THR A 831 -18.42 28.71 -2.98
N ALA A 832 -17.64 29.80 -3.09
CA ALA A 832 -17.57 30.60 -4.32
C ALA A 832 -16.97 29.83 -5.51
N LEU A 833 -16.00 28.94 -5.27
CA LEU A 833 -15.45 28.05 -6.31
C LEU A 833 -16.50 27.03 -6.77
N LYS A 834 -17.24 26.43 -5.84
CA LYS A 834 -18.29 25.44 -6.15
C LYS A 834 -19.48 26.06 -6.90
N SER A 835 -19.87 27.29 -6.57
CA SER A 835 -20.96 27.99 -7.27
C SER A 835 -20.54 28.56 -8.64
N GLY A 836 -19.23 28.59 -8.92
CA GLY A 836 -18.68 29.20 -10.13
C GLY A 836 -18.61 30.73 -10.08
N GLU A 837 -18.88 31.35 -8.93
CA GLU A 837 -18.68 32.80 -8.71
C GLU A 837 -17.21 33.20 -8.81
N MET A 838 -16.29 32.26 -8.54
CA MET A 838 -14.86 32.45 -8.71
C MET A 838 -14.25 31.34 -9.57
N GLY A 839 -13.37 31.72 -10.49
CA GLY A 839 -12.55 30.79 -11.25
C GLY A 839 -11.39 30.23 -10.44
N PHE A 840 -11.07 28.94 -10.65
CA PHE A 840 -9.94 28.30 -9.98
C PHE A 840 -8.57 28.77 -10.52
N ASP A 841 -8.55 29.32 -11.73
CA ASP A 841 -7.42 30.03 -12.35
C ASP A 841 -7.00 31.25 -11.50
N THR A 842 -7.98 32.02 -10.99
CA THR A 842 -7.76 33.19 -10.12
C THR A 842 -7.11 32.78 -8.80
N VAL A 843 -7.57 31.67 -8.23
CA VAL A 843 -7.00 31.04 -7.03
C VAL A 843 -5.58 30.54 -7.27
N SER A 844 -5.33 29.94 -8.45
CA SER A 844 -4.01 29.44 -8.84
C SER A 844 -3.02 30.59 -9.06
N ALA A 845 -3.44 31.69 -9.69
CA ALA A 845 -2.64 32.90 -9.84
C ALA A 845 -2.30 33.52 -8.47
N PHE A 846 -3.28 33.60 -7.56
CA PHE A 846 -3.04 34.08 -6.20
C PHE A 846 -2.04 33.21 -5.44
N TRP A 847 -2.18 31.88 -5.51
CA TRP A 847 -1.22 30.92 -4.94
C TRP A 847 0.19 31.13 -5.51
N GLN A 848 0.33 31.29 -6.83
CA GLN A 848 1.62 31.48 -7.48
C GLN A 848 2.32 32.78 -7.03
N LEU A 849 1.55 33.85 -6.85
CA LEU A 849 2.07 35.18 -6.48
C LEU A 849 2.41 35.29 -4.99
N THR A 850 1.62 34.69 -4.10
CA THR A 850 1.75 34.89 -2.64
C THR A 850 2.83 34.03 -1.97
N GLY A 851 3.37 33.02 -2.66
CA GLY A 851 4.44 32.16 -2.13
C GLY A 851 4.20 30.65 -2.22
N ARG A 852 3.18 30.23 -2.99
CA ARG A 852 2.79 28.83 -3.22
C ARG A 852 2.34 28.14 -1.93
N HIS A 853 2.93 26.98 -1.61
CA HIS A 853 2.61 26.19 -0.40
C HIS A 853 3.27 26.71 0.88
N ARG A 854 4.04 27.80 0.80
CA ARG A 854 4.70 28.35 1.99
C ARG A 854 3.65 28.99 2.89
N VAL A 855 3.74 28.69 4.18
CA VAL A 855 2.98 29.42 5.20
C VAL A 855 3.53 30.84 5.26
N ILE A 856 2.66 31.84 5.06
CA ILE A 856 3.03 33.25 4.97
C ILE A 856 2.40 34.01 6.14
N GLY A 857 3.11 35.00 6.69
CA GLY A 857 2.56 35.91 7.67
C GLY A 857 3.48 37.10 7.90
N LEU A 858 3.05 38.03 8.76
CA LEU A 858 3.83 39.22 9.09
C LEU A 858 4.63 39.05 10.39
N SER A 859 5.94 39.20 10.29
CA SER A 859 6.84 39.28 11.45
C SER A 859 6.54 40.50 12.31
N LYS A 860 7.02 40.51 13.57
CA LYS A 860 6.90 41.68 14.45
C LYS A 860 7.46 42.96 13.79
N ALA A 861 8.61 42.84 13.11
CA ALA A 861 9.21 43.97 12.40
C ALA A 861 8.32 44.48 11.25
N GLN A 862 7.67 43.58 10.51
CA GLN A 862 6.74 43.95 9.44
C GLN A 862 5.45 44.58 9.99
N ARG A 863 4.93 44.09 11.12
CA ARG A 863 3.78 44.72 11.80
C ARG A 863 4.12 46.12 12.31
N SER A 864 5.32 46.32 12.85
CA SER A 864 5.80 47.66 13.22
C SER A 864 5.99 48.56 11.99
N ALA A 865 6.51 48.02 10.88
CA ALA A 865 6.62 48.76 9.62
C ALA A 865 5.23 49.16 9.08
N LEU A 866 4.23 48.29 9.19
CA LEU A 866 2.85 48.59 8.81
C LEU A 866 2.29 49.75 9.64
N ALA A 867 2.48 49.71 10.97
CA ALA A 867 2.08 50.81 11.85
C ALA A 867 2.81 52.13 11.53
N GLN A 868 4.09 52.07 11.13
CA GLN A 868 4.88 53.25 10.75
C GLN A 868 4.41 53.89 9.42
N LEU A 869 3.98 53.07 8.44
CA LEU A 869 3.61 53.55 7.11
C LEU A 869 2.19 54.15 7.04
N GLY A 870 1.46 54.17 8.17
CA GLY A 870 0.13 54.77 8.26
C GLY A 870 -1.01 53.78 7.97
N PRO A 871 -2.27 54.20 8.17
CA PRO A 871 -3.43 53.34 8.00
C PRO A 871 -3.63 52.93 6.55
N ILE A 872 -4.13 51.72 6.34
CA ILE A 872 -4.55 51.24 5.03
C ILE A 872 -5.94 51.81 4.72
N ASN A 873 -6.02 52.59 3.64
CA ASN A 873 -7.27 53.16 3.13
C ASN A 873 -7.77 52.31 1.96
N ARG A 874 -8.85 51.57 2.17
CA ARG A 874 -9.52 50.82 1.09
C ARG A 874 -10.17 51.82 0.12
N LEU A 875 -9.85 51.69 -1.17
CA LEU A 875 -10.38 52.55 -2.22
C LEU A 875 -11.61 51.91 -2.88
N ASP A 876 -11.54 50.61 -3.16
CA ASP A 876 -12.62 49.81 -3.75
C ASP A 876 -12.49 48.32 -3.32
N ASP A 877 -13.06 47.41 -4.11
CA ASP A 877 -13.03 45.96 -3.84
C ASP A 877 -11.74 45.25 -4.25
N ARG A 878 -10.78 45.97 -4.85
CA ARG A 878 -9.50 45.43 -5.34
C ARG A 878 -8.29 46.32 -5.08
N GLN A 879 -8.50 47.52 -4.55
CA GLN A 879 -7.47 48.53 -4.36
C GLN A 879 -7.47 49.09 -2.95
N PHE A 880 -6.28 49.29 -2.42
CA PHE A 880 -6.05 50.09 -1.23
C PHE A 880 -4.88 51.05 -1.45
N SER A 881 -4.80 52.06 -0.60
CA SER A 881 -3.68 52.98 -0.57
C SER A 881 -3.12 53.16 0.84
N VAL A 882 -1.86 53.54 0.92
CA VAL A 882 -1.19 54.00 2.14
C VAL A 882 -0.50 55.32 1.83
N SER A 883 -0.58 56.26 2.78
CA SER A 883 -0.02 57.60 2.65
C SER A 883 0.98 57.86 3.78
N PHE A 884 2.20 58.26 3.42
CA PHE A 884 3.28 58.53 4.36
C PHE A 884 4.29 59.53 3.79
N ALA A 885 5.25 59.97 4.60
CA ALA A 885 6.30 60.89 4.14
C ALA A 885 7.34 60.17 3.25
N CYS A 886 7.71 60.77 2.11
CA CYS A 886 8.76 60.25 1.23
C CYS A 886 10.16 60.54 1.80
N ASN A 887 10.71 59.58 2.55
CA ASN A 887 12.04 59.64 3.16
C ASN A 887 12.69 58.24 3.24
N GLN A 888 13.98 58.20 3.59
CA GLN A 888 14.77 56.96 3.59
C GLN A 888 14.35 55.96 4.69
N SER A 889 13.81 56.44 5.82
CA SER A 889 13.30 55.58 6.89
C SER A 889 12.06 54.81 6.43
N ASN A 890 11.09 55.52 5.86
CA ASN A 890 9.88 54.92 5.30
C ASN A 890 10.20 54.03 4.08
N ALA A 891 11.26 54.33 3.31
CA ALA A 891 11.72 53.44 2.25
C ALA A 891 12.18 52.08 2.77
N LYS A 892 12.89 52.04 3.91
CA LYS A 892 13.30 50.78 4.55
C LYS A 892 12.09 50.00 5.06
N ALA A 893 11.16 50.67 5.74
CA ALA A 893 9.92 50.06 6.23
C ALA A 893 9.08 49.49 5.07
N PHE A 894 8.91 50.28 4.01
CA PHE A 894 8.18 49.91 2.80
C PHE A 894 8.80 48.68 2.14
N LYS A 895 10.12 48.67 1.93
CA LYS A 895 10.82 47.53 1.32
C LYS A 895 10.74 46.27 2.18
N ALA A 896 10.78 46.39 3.51
CA ALA A 896 10.66 45.24 4.40
C ALA A 896 9.26 44.62 4.43
N LEU A 897 8.21 45.45 4.26
CA LEU A 897 6.82 45.02 4.30
C LEU A 897 6.27 44.70 2.90
N PHE A 898 6.11 45.71 2.05
CA PHE A 898 5.38 45.64 0.79
C PHE A 898 6.15 44.98 -0.36
N ARG A 899 7.43 44.64 -0.16
CA ARG A 899 8.20 43.77 -1.07
C ARG A 899 8.38 42.35 -0.54
N ALA A 900 7.66 41.97 0.52
CA ALA A 900 7.59 40.60 0.98
C ALA A 900 6.65 39.76 0.09
N PRO A 901 6.80 38.41 0.05
CA PRO A 901 6.01 37.54 -0.81
C PRO A 901 4.48 37.74 -0.73
N LEU A 902 3.94 38.06 0.44
CA LEU A 902 2.51 38.33 0.63
C LEU A 902 1.97 39.42 -0.31
N PHE A 903 2.79 40.44 -0.61
CA PHE A 903 2.39 41.62 -1.37
C PHE A 903 2.76 41.55 -2.86
N HIS A 904 3.41 40.47 -3.31
CA HIS A 904 3.68 40.25 -4.74
C HIS A 904 2.40 40.04 -5.56
N CYS A 905 1.26 39.83 -4.90
CA CYS A 905 -0.04 39.77 -5.56
C CYS A 905 -0.62 41.14 -5.94
N PHE A 906 0.10 42.25 -5.70
CA PHE A 906 -0.33 43.61 -6.05
C PHE A 906 0.56 44.24 -7.12
N ASN A 907 -0.07 45.01 -8.00
CA ASN A 907 0.60 46.02 -8.81
C ASN A 907 0.65 47.33 -8.02
N LEU A 908 1.80 48.01 -8.05
CA LEU A 908 2.00 49.25 -7.31
C LEU A 908 2.09 50.44 -8.25
N SER A 909 1.44 51.53 -7.86
CA SER A 909 1.60 52.85 -8.48
C SER A 909 1.87 53.91 -7.41
N PHE A 910 2.76 54.83 -7.72
CA PHE A 910 3.24 55.86 -6.80
C PHE A 910 2.74 57.24 -7.23
N LEU A 911 2.15 57.97 -6.29
CA LEU A 911 1.72 59.35 -6.47
C LEU A 911 2.44 60.25 -5.45
N LEU A 912 3.26 61.18 -5.94
CA LEU A 912 3.88 62.23 -5.14
C LEU A 912 3.08 63.53 -5.27
N LEU A 913 2.37 63.91 -4.20
CA LEU A 913 1.74 65.22 -4.06
C LEU A 913 2.76 66.18 -3.45
N GLN A 914 3.25 67.13 -4.23
CA GLN A 914 4.34 68.03 -3.84
C GLN A 914 3.83 69.46 -3.70
N ASN A 915 4.11 70.11 -2.56
CA ASN A 915 3.77 71.52 -2.38
C ASN A 915 4.57 72.39 -3.35
N ARG A 916 3.92 73.38 -3.99
CA ARG A 916 4.54 74.31 -4.95
C ARG A 916 5.83 75.00 -4.45
N LYS A 917 6.00 75.14 -3.14
CA LYS A 917 7.17 75.77 -2.51
C LYS A 917 8.44 74.89 -2.51
N GLN A 918 8.36 73.63 -2.96
CA GLN A 918 9.47 72.67 -2.88
C GLN A 918 9.64 71.89 -4.19
N SER A 919 10.87 71.76 -4.69
CA SER A 919 11.17 71.01 -5.93
C SER A 919 11.01 69.50 -5.76
N PRO A 920 10.34 68.78 -6.69
CA PRO A 920 10.14 67.33 -6.61
C PRO A 920 11.39 66.51 -6.94
N LYS A 921 12.42 67.10 -7.56
CA LYS A 921 13.59 66.38 -8.13
C LYS A 921 14.24 65.40 -7.13
N ARG A 922 14.50 65.84 -5.89
CA ARG A 922 15.16 65.01 -4.87
C ARG A 922 14.28 63.84 -4.42
N LYS A 923 12.97 64.05 -4.27
CA LYS A 923 12.03 63.00 -3.85
C LYS A 923 11.76 62.02 -5.00
N LEU A 924 11.65 62.49 -6.24
CA LEU A 924 11.56 61.61 -7.41
C LEU A 924 12.80 60.72 -7.57
N ALA A 925 14.00 61.26 -7.34
CA ALA A 925 15.22 60.45 -7.31
C ALA A 925 15.17 59.39 -6.19
N LEU A 926 14.67 59.75 -5.01
CA LEU A 926 14.50 58.82 -3.88
C LEU A 926 13.49 57.71 -4.19
N ILE A 927 12.37 58.03 -4.84
CA ILE A 927 11.35 57.06 -5.25
C ILE A 927 11.95 56.05 -6.23
N ASN A 928 12.60 56.53 -7.29
CA ASN A 928 13.23 55.68 -8.31
C ASN A 928 14.35 54.78 -7.75
N THR A 929 15.05 55.23 -6.72
CA THR A 929 16.21 54.48 -6.18
C THR A 929 15.84 53.53 -5.05
N LEU A 930 14.87 53.89 -4.21
CA LEU A 930 14.61 53.16 -2.95
C LEU A 930 13.21 52.54 -2.84
N PHE A 931 12.22 53.04 -3.59
CA PHE A 931 10.83 52.56 -3.52
C PHE A 931 10.42 51.75 -4.76
N GLY A 932 10.58 52.36 -5.94
CA GLY A 932 10.12 51.83 -7.22
C GLY A 932 11.02 50.74 -7.78
N GLN A 933 10.42 49.84 -8.54
CA GLN A 933 11.05 48.86 -9.41
C GLN A 933 10.71 49.17 -10.88
N ARG A 934 11.44 48.55 -11.80
CA ARG A 934 11.27 48.78 -13.24
C ARG A 934 9.85 48.39 -13.67
N GLY A 935 9.12 49.34 -14.28
CA GLY A 935 7.76 49.12 -14.79
C GLY A 935 6.63 49.64 -13.89
N GLU A 936 6.93 50.13 -12.68
CA GLU A 936 5.91 50.71 -11.81
C GLU A 936 5.64 52.18 -12.16
N ALA A 937 4.35 52.57 -12.19
CA ALA A 937 3.95 53.91 -12.56
C ALA A 937 4.30 54.92 -11.44
N ILE A 938 4.97 56.01 -11.80
CA ILE A 938 5.32 57.10 -10.88
C ILE A 938 4.76 58.40 -11.43
N THR A 939 3.83 59.00 -10.71
CA THR A 939 3.17 60.26 -11.06
C THR A 939 3.50 61.30 -10.00
N ALA A 940 3.79 62.53 -10.41
CA ALA A 940 3.98 63.66 -9.49
C ALA A 940 3.01 64.78 -9.84
N GLN A 941 2.29 65.28 -8.85
CA GLN A 941 1.36 66.41 -9.00
C GLN A 941 1.75 67.52 -8.02
N THR A 942 1.62 68.77 -8.48
CA THR A 942 1.92 69.94 -7.65
C THR A 942 0.63 70.45 -7.04
N ILE A 943 0.60 70.62 -5.72
CA ILE A 943 -0.56 71.16 -4.99
C ILE A 943 -0.31 72.61 -4.56
N ALA A 944 -1.37 73.42 -4.57
CA ALA A 944 -1.29 74.86 -4.29
C ALA A 944 -1.02 75.16 -2.80
N GLU A 945 -1.63 74.39 -1.90
CA GLU A 945 -1.55 74.51 -0.44
C GLU A 945 -1.59 73.11 0.21
N GLY A 946 -1.05 72.95 1.42
CA GLY A 946 -0.98 71.68 2.16
C GLY A 946 0.41 71.03 2.23
N GLU A 947 0.56 70.02 3.09
CA GLU A 947 1.81 69.26 3.23
C GLU A 947 2.03 68.31 2.04
N SER A 948 3.30 68.06 1.70
CA SER A 948 3.61 67.10 0.64
C SER A 948 3.32 65.67 1.10
N GLN A 949 2.53 64.91 0.34
CA GLN A 949 2.16 63.53 0.65
C GLN A 949 2.72 62.57 -0.40
N PHE A 950 3.06 61.36 0.04
CA PHE A 950 3.44 60.27 -0.87
C PHE A 950 2.48 59.11 -0.67
N ILE A 951 1.70 58.86 -1.71
CA ILE A 951 0.62 57.89 -1.73
C ILE A 951 1.08 56.72 -2.61
N VAL A 952 0.93 55.51 -2.09
CA VAL A 952 1.16 54.28 -2.86
C VAL A 952 -0.17 53.55 -2.97
N THR A 953 -0.60 53.31 -4.19
CA THR A 953 -1.81 52.54 -4.49
C THR A 953 -1.42 51.13 -4.87
N PHE A 954 -2.11 50.16 -4.28
CA PHE A 954 -1.94 48.73 -4.48
C PHE A 954 -3.19 48.20 -5.17
N SER A 955 -3.02 47.59 -6.34
CA SER A 955 -4.12 46.97 -7.10
C SER A 955 -3.93 45.46 -7.17
N LEU A 956 -4.89 44.69 -6.65
CA LEU A 956 -4.80 43.22 -6.63
C LEU A 956 -4.75 42.67 -8.07
N ILE A 957 -3.71 41.90 -8.35
CA ILE A 957 -3.49 41.30 -9.68
C ILE A 957 -4.61 40.29 -9.99
N PRO A 958 -4.91 39.28 -9.14
CA PRO A 958 -6.08 38.43 -9.34
C PRO A 958 -7.39 39.21 -9.27
N ASP A 959 -8.34 38.86 -10.14
CA ASP A 959 -9.67 39.47 -10.15
C ASP A 959 -10.58 38.78 -9.13
N SER A 960 -10.47 39.19 -7.86
CA SER A 960 -11.31 38.63 -6.81
C SER A 960 -11.47 39.58 -5.62
N ALA A 961 -12.68 40.10 -5.44
CA ALA A 961 -13.08 40.86 -4.25
C ALA A 961 -12.98 40.04 -2.95
N LEU A 962 -13.24 38.73 -3.01
CA LEU A 962 -13.18 37.85 -1.83
C LEU A 962 -11.75 37.70 -1.29
N LEU A 963 -10.80 37.30 -2.14
CA LEU A 963 -9.37 37.22 -1.77
C LEU A 963 -8.83 38.57 -1.28
N PHE A 964 -9.22 39.67 -1.93
CA PHE A 964 -8.88 41.01 -1.49
C PHE A 964 -9.39 41.28 -0.06
N ARG A 965 -10.68 41.04 0.19
CA ARG A 965 -11.30 41.22 1.51
C ARG A 965 -10.63 40.36 2.57
N THR A 966 -10.30 39.11 2.26
CA THR A 966 -9.59 38.21 3.19
C THR A 966 -8.21 38.74 3.55
N LEU A 967 -7.47 39.27 2.56
CA LEU A 967 -6.16 39.88 2.79
C LEU A 967 -6.30 41.17 3.62
N MET A 968 -7.27 42.03 3.32
CA MET A 968 -7.54 43.24 4.09
C MET A 968 -7.90 42.94 5.54
N ASN A 969 -8.74 41.95 5.80
CA ASN A 969 -9.10 41.50 7.15
C ASN A 969 -7.90 40.98 7.95
N TYR A 970 -6.86 40.46 7.27
CA TYR A 970 -5.63 40.02 7.94
C TYR A 970 -4.67 41.17 8.26
N LEU A 971 -4.73 42.27 7.50
CA LEU A 971 -3.88 43.44 7.69
C LEU A 971 -4.43 44.42 8.74
N HIS A 972 -5.75 44.41 8.97
CA HIS A 972 -6.41 45.12 10.08
C HIS A 972 -6.37 44.28 11.35
#